data_AF-A0A2G9I4N2-F1
#
_entry.id   AF-A0A2G9I4N2-F1
#
_cell.length_a   1.000
_cell.length_b   1.000
_cell.length_c   1.000
_cell.angle_alpha   90.00
_cell.angle_beta   90.00
_cell.angle_gamma   90.00
#
_symmetry.space_group_name_H-M   'P 1'
#
loop_
_entity.id
_entity.type
_entity.pdbx_description
1 polymer ?
#
loop_
_entity_poly.entity_id
_entity_poly.type
_entity_poly.pdbx_seq_one_letter_code
_entity_poly.pdbx_strand_id
1 'polypeptide(L)'
;MAKKGFIRRYLNLSSNNLTGLIPTANLPALETLDLSNNLLTGEIPENIGLFSGLKVLDFGGNVLSGRIPNSVTNMTNLEFLTLASNQFSGEIPRILGIMKSLKWIYLGYNNFTGKIPEEIGELTYLNHLDLVYNNLTGEIPSSIGNLTNLKYLFLYFNKLNGPIPKAVFNLKNLVSLDLSDNSLSGEIPELFSQLQNLEILHLFSNNFSGKIPAALSSLPHLQVLQLWSNRLSGEIPKDLGKYNNLTVLDLSTNNLSGKIPENLCSSGCLFKLILFSNSLEGEIPKSLSFCKSLQRIRVQENKLSGELPSEFTTLPMVYFLDISSNNLSGRIDLTKWNMPQLQMLNLAKNSFSGPLPDSFGSNNLENLDLSANKFSGSIPRSFGDFSQLMGLKLGENQLSGPIPDQLSLCKKLVTLDLSHNQLIGEIPASFASMPVLGQLDLSVNELTGNVPSNLGEVESLVQVNISHNHFYGSLPSTGAFLAINSSAVLGNNLCGGEKISGLQQCDYGVKNRVRWFVLTFLLASLMMFAIIVFIAIFIKQRKLGRELKRVESEDGTWELQFLNSRILRSITIKDIVSSIREDNLVASGRSGLSYKGKSTISNKLFLAKEVAAISKSCWMEWTELCKINHSNVVKLLAMCRSEKAGILVYEYIEGKNLSEIVQGISWERRLKVAFGIARALKYLHCHCSPCVMVGEITPRKIMVDEKNEAHLRLSLPGINLCSDNKCFNSSAYVAPETRGSKAFTEKSDIYGFGLLLIELLTGKSPVDPEHGAHNGIIEWARYCYSDCHLEMWVDSTIKNNQGLMIDCQNQIVETMNLALQCTAGDPAARPCAVELVKTLESIVRSSSCVSSSGFKLFGVSM
;
A
#
# COMPACT_ATOMS: atom_id res chain seq x y z
N MET A 1 -68.37 0.32 12.68
CA MET A 1 -67.49 0.65 11.54
C MET A 1 -66.04 0.66 12.03
N ALA A 2 -65.30 -0.42 11.75
CA ALA A 2 -63.90 -0.57 12.12
C ALA A 2 -63.02 0.33 11.24
N LYS A 3 -62.19 1.17 11.87
CA LYS A 3 -61.15 1.94 11.17
C LYS A 3 -60.08 0.96 10.68
N LYS A 4 -59.96 0.81 9.36
CA LYS A 4 -58.82 0.21 8.67
C LYS A 4 -57.55 0.96 9.09
N GLY A 5 -56.83 0.44 10.08
CA GLY A 5 -55.46 0.85 10.35
C GLY A 5 -54.58 0.41 9.19
N PHE A 6 -53.74 1.31 8.67
CA PHE A 6 -52.74 1.00 7.67
C PHE A 6 -51.80 -0.09 8.22
N ILE A 7 -52.02 -1.35 7.82
CA ILE A 7 -51.12 -2.45 8.14
C ILE A 7 -49.87 -2.22 7.30
N ARG A 8 -48.77 -1.78 7.93
CA ARG A 8 -47.48 -1.57 7.26
C ARG A 8 -46.95 -2.92 6.79
N ARG A 9 -46.95 -3.13 5.48
CA ARG A 9 -46.41 -4.34 4.83
C ARG A 9 -44.90 -4.27 4.58
N TYR A 10 -44.30 -3.09 4.70
CA TYR A 10 -42.89 -2.86 4.42
C TYR A 10 -42.27 -2.07 5.56
N LEU A 11 -41.15 -2.56 6.08
CA LEU A 11 -40.29 -1.87 7.02
C LEU A 11 -38.87 -1.88 6.46
N ASN A 12 -38.40 -0.71 6.04
CA ASN A 12 -37.04 -0.51 5.59
C ASN A 12 -36.37 0.52 6.52
N LEU A 13 -35.31 0.10 7.19
CA LEU A 13 -34.47 0.91 8.07
C LEU A 13 -32.99 0.75 7.68
N SER A 14 -32.69 0.44 6.42
CA SER A 14 -31.31 0.24 5.98
C SER A 14 -30.50 1.53 5.97
N SER A 15 -29.18 1.43 6.12
CA SER A 15 -28.26 2.57 6.00
C SER A 15 -28.51 3.71 7.01
N ASN A 16 -28.86 3.37 8.26
CA ASN A 16 -29.22 4.34 9.31
C ASN A 16 -28.23 4.35 10.49
N ASN A 17 -27.12 3.61 10.42
CA ASN A 17 -26.13 3.49 11.49
C ASN A 17 -26.73 2.98 12.82
N LEU A 18 -27.81 2.18 12.75
CA LEU A 18 -28.51 1.63 13.91
C LEU A 18 -27.60 0.66 14.68
N THR A 19 -27.54 0.80 16.00
CA THR A 19 -26.72 -0.04 16.89
C THR A 19 -27.59 -0.88 17.83
N GLY A 20 -27.00 -1.89 18.45
CA GLY A 20 -27.66 -2.74 19.45
C GLY A 20 -28.23 -4.01 18.87
N LEU A 21 -29.17 -4.66 19.56
CA LEU A 21 -29.76 -5.93 19.14
C LEU A 21 -30.92 -5.73 18.16
N ILE A 22 -31.22 -6.76 17.36
CA ILE A 22 -32.44 -6.79 16.54
C ILE A 22 -33.67 -6.71 17.45
N PRO A 23 -34.55 -5.71 17.28
CA PRO A 23 -35.71 -5.52 18.15
C PRO A 23 -36.73 -6.65 17.99
N THR A 24 -37.34 -7.04 19.11
CA THR A 24 -38.34 -8.09 19.17
C THR A 24 -39.74 -7.53 18.89
N ALA A 25 -40.43 -8.06 17.87
CA ALA A 25 -41.81 -7.67 17.56
C ALA A 25 -42.60 -8.83 16.94
N ASN A 26 -43.92 -8.70 16.88
CA ASN A 26 -44.83 -9.63 16.21
C ASN A 26 -45.67 -8.86 15.20
N LEU A 27 -45.25 -8.89 13.93
CA LEU A 27 -45.94 -8.23 12.82
C LEU A 27 -46.23 -9.26 11.72
N PRO A 28 -47.26 -10.11 11.88
CA PRO A 28 -47.49 -11.24 10.97
C PRO A 28 -47.93 -10.81 9.57
N ALA A 29 -48.33 -9.54 9.39
CA ALA A 29 -48.70 -8.97 8.11
C ALA A 29 -47.58 -8.18 7.41
N LEU A 30 -46.36 -8.17 7.98
CA LEU A 30 -45.18 -7.57 7.37
C LEU A 30 -44.69 -8.49 6.24
N GLU A 31 -44.49 -7.95 5.04
CA GLU A 31 -44.00 -8.67 3.85
C GLU A 31 -42.50 -8.40 3.59
N THR A 32 -41.98 -7.23 3.99
CA THR A 32 -40.56 -6.88 3.84
C THR A 32 -40.00 -6.31 5.13
N LEU A 33 -38.88 -6.87 5.56
CA LEU A 33 -38.04 -6.36 6.64
C LEU A 33 -36.61 -6.17 6.13
N ASP A 34 -36.19 -4.93 5.98
CA ASP A 34 -34.84 -4.54 5.58
C ASP A 34 -34.18 -3.71 6.70
N LEU A 35 -33.14 -4.29 7.32
CA LEU A 35 -32.30 -3.66 8.34
C LEU A 35 -30.83 -3.58 7.88
N SER A 36 -30.57 -3.68 6.57
CA SER A 36 -29.22 -3.79 6.02
C SER A 36 -28.35 -2.55 6.23
N ASN A 37 -27.03 -2.69 6.11
CA ASN A 37 -26.06 -1.59 6.18
C ASN A 37 -26.21 -0.74 7.46
N ASN A 38 -26.22 -1.40 8.61
CA ASN A 38 -26.28 -0.79 9.93
C ASN A 38 -25.14 -1.33 10.81
N LEU A 39 -25.16 -1.05 12.12
CA LEU A 39 -24.21 -1.53 13.12
C LEU A 39 -24.90 -2.44 14.15
N LEU A 40 -25.91 -3.22 13.70
CA LEU A 40 -26.62 -4.14 14.59
C LEU A 40 -25.70 -5.28 15.01
N THR A 41 -25.80 -5.68 16.27
CA THR A 41 -24.93 -6.66 16.95
C THR A 41 -25.74 -7.80 17.54
N GLY A 42 -25.06 -8.87 17.95
CA GLY A 42 -25.67 -10.00 18.64
C GLY A 42 -26.32 -11.00 17.67
N GLU A 43 -27.08 -11.94 18.22
CA GLU A 43 -27.69 -13.03 17.45
C GLU A 43 -29.06 -12.65 16.85
N ILE A 44 -29.48 -13.35 15.80
CA ILE A 44 -30.87 -13.28 15.34
C ILE A 44 -31.75 -13.94 16.41
N PRO A 45 -32.73 -13.22 16.98
CA PRO A 45 -33.54 -13.77 18.06
C PRO A 45 -34.54 -14.82 17.54
N GLU A 46 -34.83 -15.84 18.34
CA GLU A 46 -35.74 -16.95 17.96
C GLU A 46 -37.18 -16.51 17.65
N ASN A 47 -37.60 -15.34 18.12
CA ASN A 47 -38.91 -14.80 17.79
C ASN A 47 -38.99 -14.21 16.37
N ILE A 48 -37.89 -14.19 15.60
CA ILE A 48 -37.92 -13.85 14.17
C ILE A 48 -38.90 -14.73 13.39
N GLY A 49 -39.13 -15.97 13.87
CA GLY A 49 -40.11 -16.87 13.28
C GLY A 49 -41.57 -16.43 13.43
N LEU A 50 -41.88 -15.39 14.23
CA LEU A 50 -43.24 -14.84 14.35
C LEU A 50 -43.66 -14.01 13.13
N PHE A 51 -42.72 -13.60 12.28
CA PHE A 51 -42.98 -12.82 11.07
C PHE A 51 -43.38 -13.72 9.88
N SER A 52 -44.39 -14.57 10.07
CA SER A 52 -44.80 -15.59 9.09
C SER A 52 -45.25 -15.05 7.72
N GLY A 53 -45.57 -13.76 7.62
CA GLY A 53 -45.94 -13.08 6.38
C GLY A 53 -44.79 -12.59 5.52
N LEU A 54 -43.53 -12.67 6.00
CA LEU A 54 -42.38 -12.11 5.29
C LEU A 54 -42.10 -12.84 3.98
N LYS A 55 -41.79 -12.04 2.96
CA LYS A 55 -41.27 -12.43 1.65
C LYS A 55 -39.82 -11.99 1.45
N VAL A 56 -39.42 -10.89 2.08
CA VAL A 56 -38.06 -10.33 1.99
C VAL A 56 -37.53 -10.08 3.39
N LEU A 57 -36.40 -10.70 3.70
CA LEU A 57 -35.64 -10.48 4.92
C LEU A 57 -34.20 -10.11 4.55
N ASP A 58 -33.83 -8.87 4.86
CA ASP A 58 -32.50 -8.34 4.59
C ASP A 58 -31.84 -7.81 5.85
N PHE A 59 -30.82 -8.54 6.32
CA PHE A 59 -29.95 -8.15 7.43
C PHE A 59 -28.49 -7.95 7.00
N GLY A 60 -28.23 -7.80 5.70
CA GLY A 60 -26.87 -7.74 5.18
C GLY A 60 -26.08 -6.52 5.68
N GLY A 61 -24.75 -6.61 5.77
CA GLY A 61 -23.90 -5.45 6.12
C GLY A 61 -24.11 -4.94 7.54
N ASN A 62 -24.04 -5.84 8.52
CA ASN A 62 -24.15 -5.54 9.95
C ASN A 62 -23.00 -6.23 10.72
N VAL A 63 -23.07 -6.24 12.06
CA VAL A 63 -22.13 -6.92 12.96
C VAL A 63 -22.84 -8.07 13.72
N LEU A 64 -23.82 -8.71 13.07
CA LEU A 64 -24.59 -9.80 13.67
C LEU A 64 -23.75 -11.08 13.77
N SER A 65 -23.93 -11.85 14.84
CA SER A 65 -23.13 -13.02 15.16
C SER A 65 -24.00 -14.23 15.52
N GLY A 66 -23.37 -15.35 15.90
CA GLY A 66 -24.08 -16.56 16.32
C GLY A 66 -24.53 -17.42 15.15
N ARG A 67 -25.53 -18.28 15.35
CA ARG A 67 -26.06 -19.21 14.34
C ARG A 67 -27.36 -18.68 13.74
N ILE A 68 -27.73 -19.18 12.56
CA ILE A 68 -29.08 -18.96 12.01
C ILE A 68 -30.07 -19.76 12.88
N PRO A 69 -31.05 -19.12 13.52
CA PRO A 69 -31.98 -19.80 14.40
C PRO A 69 -32.99 -20.64 13.60
N ASN A 70 -33.40 -21.78 14.16
CA ASN A 70 -34.30 -22.71 13.46
C ASN A 70 -35.68 -22.10 13.19
N SER A 71 -36.10 -21.14 14.01
CA SER A 71 -37.34 -20.37 13.84
C SER A 71 -37.44 -19.59 12.53
N VAL A 72 -36.33 -19.32 11.83
CA VAL A 72 -36.34 -18.72 10.47
C VAL A 72 -37.23 -19.52 9.52
N THR A 73 -37.32 -20.84 9.72
CA THR A 73 -38.11 -21.74 8.89
C THR A 73 -39.62 -21.59 9.04
N ASN A 74 -40.09 -20.87 10.06
CA ASN A 74 -41.52 -20.53 10.20
C ASN A 74 -41.98 -19.51 9.16
N MET A 75 -41.05 -18.79 8.50
CA MET A 75 -41.35 -17.83 7.44
C MET A 75 -41.53 -18.54 6.10
N THR A 76 -42.61 -19.32 5.95
CA THR A 76 -42.84 -20.20 4.79
C THR A 76 -43.05 -19.47 3.47
N ASN A 77 -43.38 -18.18 3.50
CA ASN A 77 -43.56 -17.32 2.33
C ASN A 77 -42.28 -16.58 1.90
N LEU A 78 -41.15 -16.81 2.59
CA LEU A 78 -39.91 -16.07 2.33
C LEU A 78 -39.35 -16.41 0.95
N GLU A 79 -39.11 -15.39 0.13
CA GLU A 79 -38.56 -15.50 -1.22
C GLU A 79 -37.11 -15.01 -1.29
N PHE A 80 -36.76 -14.00 -0.49
CA PHE A 80 -35.45 -13.38 -0.46
C PHE A 80 -34.90 -13.38 0.96
N LEU A 81 -33.77 -14.05 1.15
CA LEU A 81 -33.04 -14.10 2.42
C LEU A 81 -31.61 -13.63 2.18
N THR A 82 -31.21 -12.54 2.83
CA THR A 82 -29.80 -12.15 2.91
C THR A 82 -29.37 -11.89 4.34
N LEU A 83 -28.26 -12.53 4.68
CA LEU A 83 -27.52 -12.38 5.93
C LEU A 83 -26.05 -12.03 5.63
N ALA A 84 -25.75 -11.63 4.39
CA ALA A 84 -24.39 -11.47 3.91
C ALA A 84 -23.63 -10.35 4.65
N SER A 85 -22.29 -10.41 4.66
CA SER A 85 -21.44 -9.40 5.30
C SER A 85 -21.79 -9.18 6.78
N ASN A 86 -21.66 -10.23 7.57
CA ASN A 86 -21.88 -10.27 9.01
C ASN A 86 -20.82 -11.18 9.67
N GLN A 87 -21.01 -11.57 10.92
CA GLN A 87 -20.14 -12.46 11.70
C GLN A 87 -20.83 -13.78 12.06
N PHE A 88 -21.78 -14.26 11.25
CA PHE A 88 -22.48 -15.51 11.52
C PHE A 88 -21.53 -16.71 11.46
N SER A 89 -21.72 -17.68 12.34
CA SER A 89 -20.84 -18.84 12.51
C SER A 89 -21.64 -20.13 12.73
N GLY A 90 -20.96 -21.28 12.75
CA GLY A 90 -21.60 -22.60 12.81
C GLY A 90 -22.00 -23.13 11.44
N GLU A 91 -22.81 -24.19 11.39
CA GLU A 91 -23.25 -24.80 10.14
C GLU A 91 -24.47 -24.09 9.55
N ILE A 92 -24.59 -24.11 8.22
CA ILE A 92 -25.84 -23.72 7.55
C ILE A 92 -26.93 -24.72 7.96
N PRO A 93 -28.06 -24.30 8.54
CA PRO A 93 -29.05 -25.24 9.05
C PRO A 93 -29.69 -26.05 7.92
N ARG A 94 -29.64 -27.38 8.02
CA ARG A 94 -30.29 -28.31 7.08
C ARG A 94 -31.79 -28.03 6.92
N ILE A 95 -32.41 -27.57 7.99
CA ILE A 95 -33.84 -27.26 8.03
C ILE A 95 -34.24 -26.13 7.06
N LEU A 96 -33.30 -25.31 6.57
CA LEU A 96 -33.60 -24.32 5.52
C LEU A 96 -34.21 -24.94 4.26
N GLY A 97 -33.94 -26.22 3.97
CA GLY A 97 -34.52 -26.95 2.83
C GLY A 97 -36.05 -27.07 2.82
N ILE A 98 -36.72 -26.76 3.93
CA ILE A 98 -38.19 -26.76 4.00
C ILE A 98 -38.82 -25.46 3.45
N MET A 99 -38.04 -24.39 3.29
CA MET A 99 -38.52 -23.07 2.89
C MET A 99 -38.66 -22.95 1.36
N LYS A 100 -39.58 -23.73 0.79
CA LYS A 100 -39.72 -23.94 -0.67
C LYS A 100 -39.96 -22.66 -1.50
N SER A 101 -40.42 -21.58 -0.87
CA SER A 101 -40.68 -20.29 -1.54
C SER A 101 -39.40 -19.51 -1.88
N LEU A 102 -38.25 -19.90 -1.32
CA LEU A 102 -36.98 -19.19 -1.51
C LEU A 102 -36.53 -19.18 -2.97
N LYS A 103 -36.19 -17.98 -3.43
CA LYS A 103 -35.68 -17.67 -4.77
C LYS A 103 -34.27 -17.09 -4.72
N TRP A 104 -33.92 -16.37 -3.66
CA TRP A 104 -32.60 -15.79 -3.45
C TRP A 104 -32.09 -16.07 -2.05
N ILE A 105 -30.88 -16.60 -1.97
CA ILE A 105 -30.15 -16.81 -0.72
C ILE A 105 -28.78 -16.15 -0.84
N TYR A 106 -28.49 -15.21 0.05
CA TYR A 106 -27.19 -14.56 0.19
C TYR A 106 -26.67 -14.75 1.62
N LEU A 107 -25.71 -15.64 1.79
CA LEU A 107 -25.04 -15.92 3.07
C LEU A 107 -23.54 -15.62 3.01
N GLY A 108 -23.11 -14.94 1.95
CA GLY A 108 -21.71 -14.64 1.70
C GLY A 108 -21.04 -13.73 2.75
N TYR A 109 -19.71 -13.72 2.80
CA TYR A 109 -18.93 -12.87 3.70
C TYR A 109 -19.34 -13.06 5.17
N ASN A 110 -19.25 -14.30 5.65
CA ASN A 110 -19.53 -14.71 7.03
C ASN A 110 -18.50 -15.76 7.48
N ASN A 111 -18.71 -16.36 8.65
CA ASN A 111 -17.86 -17.38 9.23
C ASN A 111 -18.55 -18.76 9.26
N PHE A 112 -19.45 -19.06 8.33
CA PHE A 112 -20.12 -20.36 8.28
C PHE A 112 -19.11 -21.49 8.05
N THR A 113 -19.31 -22.62 8.74
CA THR A 113 -18.44 -23.80 8.76
C THR A 113 -19.24 -25.06 8.38
N GLY A 114 -18.57 -26.21 8.30
CA GLY A 114 -19.22 -27.48 7.99
C GLY A 114 -19.54 -27.63 6.49
N LYS A 115 -20.40 -28.59 6.14
CA LYS A 115 -20.75 -28.90 4.75
C LYS A 115 -21.90 -28.03 4.25
N ILE A 116 -21.98 -27.84 2.93
CA ILE A 116 -23.21 -27.38 2.28
C ILE A 116 -24.29 -28.46 2.49
N PRO A 117 -25.43 -28.17 3.14
CA PRO A 117 -26.49 -29.15 3.38
C PRO A 117 -27.06 -29.74 2.08
N GLU A 118 -27.29 -31.05 2.06
CA GLU A 118 -27.94 -31.71 0.91
C GLU A 118 -29.38 -31.20 0.72
N GLU A 119 -30.04 -30.83 1.81
CA GLU A 119 -31.37 -30.26 1.85
C GLU A 119 -31.46 -28.88 1.16
N ILE A 120 -30.36 -28.25 0.75
CA ILE A 120 -30.46 -27.07 -0.13
C ILE A 120 -31.06 -27.46 -1.49
N GLY A 121 -30.80 -28.68 -1.98
CA GLY A 121 -31.34 -29.19 -3.26
C GLY A 121 -32.86 -29.31 -3.31
N GLU A 122 -33.52 -29.16 -2.17
CA GLU A 122 -34.96 -29.23 -1.99
C GLU A 122 -35.66 -27.88 -2.31
N LEU A 123 -34.90 -26.80 -2.52
CA LEU A 123 -35.37 -25.44 -2.80
C LEU A 123 -35.55 -25.19 -4.30
N THR A 124 -36.44 -25.93 -4.97
CA THR A 124 -36.53 -25.98 -6.44
C THR A 124 -36.90 -24.66 -7.14
N TYR A 125 -37.36 -23.63 -6.41
CA TYR A 125 -37.60 -22.28 -6.92
C TYR A 125 -36.38 -21.34 -6.85
N LEU A 126 -35.26 -21.82 -6.32
CA LEU A 126 -34.05 -21.02 -6.13
C LEU A 126 -33.46 -20.59 -7.48
N ASN A 127 -33.24 -19.28 -7.62
CA ASN A 127 -32.61 -18.63 -8.77
C ASN A 127 -31.17 -18.21 -8.47
N HIS A 128 -30.88 -17.85 -7.22
CA HIS A 128 -29.58 -17.34 -6.80
C HIS A 128 -29.17 -17.99 -5.48
N LEU A 129 -27.99 -18.61 -5.47
CA LEU A 129 -27.36 -19.16 -4.27
C LEU A 129 -25.95 -18.59 -4.14
N ASP A 130 -25.77 -17.74 -3.13
CA ASP A 130 -24.50 -17.12 -2.81
C ASP A 130 -24.05 -17.51 -1.40
N LEU A 131 -22.96 -18.29 -1.35
CA LEU A 131 -22.27 -18.75 -0.14
C LEU A 131 -20.80 -18.31 -0.11
N VAL A 132 -20.44 -17.25 -0.84
CA VAL A 132 -19.06 -16.79 -1.00
C VAL A 132 -18.37 -16.48 0.34
N TYR A 133 -17.05 -16.62 0.42
CA TYR A 133 -16.24 -16.07 1.51
C TYR A 133 -16.73 -16.55 2.88
N ASN A 134 -16.66 -17.87 3.05
CA ASN A 134 -17.00 -18.57 4.28
C ASN A 134 -15.94 -19.64 4.56
N ASN A 135 -16.15 -20.45 5.60
CA ASN A 135 -15.29 -21.57 5.98
C ASN A 135 -15.95 -22.93 5.66
N LEU A 136 -16.76 -23.02 4.61
CA LEU A 136 -17.46 -24.25 4.24
C LEU A 136 -16.46 -25.30 3.74
N THR A 137 -16.68 -26.55 4.11
CA THR A 137 -15.80 -27.71 3.85
C THR A 137 -16.58 -28.86 3.22
N GLY A 138 -15.88 -29.91 2.78
CA GLY A 138 -16.50 -31.09 2.17
C GLY A 138 -16.84 -30.89 0.69
N GLU A 139 -17.55 -31.88 0.12
CA GLU A 139 -17.91 -31.87 -1.29
C GLU A 139 -19.15 -31.00 -1.57
N ILE A 140 -19.25 -30.52 -2.81
CA ILE A 140 -20.49 -29.92 -3.31
C ILE A 140 -21.55 -31.04 -3.37
N PRO A 141 -22.72 -30.91 -2.70
CA PRO A 141 -23.70 -31.97 -2.66
C PRO A 141 -24.33 -32.20 -4.04
N SER A 142 -24.53 -33.47 -4.42
CA SER A 142 -25.14 -33.81 -5.71
C SER A 142 -26.58 -33.30 -5.84
N SER A 143 -27.28 -33.11 -4.72
CA SER A 143 -28.64 -32.55 -4.67
C SER A 143 -28.73 -31.12 -5.23
N ILE A 144 -27.64 -30.36 -5.33
CA ILE A 144 -27.62 -29.06 -6.01
C ILE A 144 -28.19 -29.16 -7.44
N GLY A 145 -28.00 -30.31 -8.11
CA GLY A 145 -28.55 -30.54 -9.45
C GLY A 145 -30.07 -30.53 -9.56
N ASN A 146 -30.79 -30.58 -8.45
CA ASN A 146 -32.26 -30.50 -8.42
C ASN A 146 -32.77 -29.05 -8.58
N LEU A 147 -31.90 -28.04 -8.41
CA LEU A 147 -32.24 -26.62 -8.45
C LEU A 147 -32.38 -26.11 -9.89
N THR A 148 -33.27 -26.71 -10.68
CA THR A 148 -33.33 -26.48 -12.14
C THR A 148 -33.64 -25.03 -12.57
N ASN A 149 -34.12 -24.18 -11.66
CA ASN A 149 -34.32 -22.74 -11.88
C ASN A 149 -33.08 -21.88 -11.58
N LEU A 150 -32.01 -22.47 -11.04
CA LEU A 150 -30.84 -21.74 -10.60
C LEU A 150 -30.12 -21.09 -11.79
N LYS A 151 -29.86 -19.80 -11.66
CA LYS A 151 -29.15 -18.96 -12.65
C LYS A 151 -27.75 -18.60 -12.19
N TYR A 152 -27.58 -18.40 -10.89
CA TYR A 152 -26.32 -17.95 -10.30
C TYR A 152 -25.96 -18.85 -9.13
N LEU A 153 -24.77 -19.47 -9.20
CA LEU A 153 -24.23 -20.32 -8.14
C LEU A 153 -22.83 -19.83 -7.79
N PHE A 154 -22.69 -19.23 -6.62
CA PHE A 154 -21.44 -18.64 -6.13
C PHE A 154 -21.00 -19.33 -4.84
N LEU A 155 -19.92 -20.10 -4.93
CA LEU A 155 -19.34 -20.88 -3.82
C LEU A 155 -17.86 -20.56 -3.57
N TYR A 156 -17.35 -19.48 -4.17
CA TYR A 156 -15.93 -19.15 -4.15
C TYR A 156 -15.43 -18.65 -2.79
N PHE A 157 -14.11 -18.66 -2.58
CA PHE A 157 -13.47 -18.40 -1.27
C PHE A 157 -14.06 -19.27 -0.15
N ASN A 158 -13.92 -20.58 -0.28
CA ASN A 158 -14.28 -21.56 0.75
C ASN A 158 -13.19 -22.66 0.84
N LYS A 159 -13.49 -23.76 1.54
CA LYS A 159 -12.60 -24.93 1.69
C LYS A 159 -13.25 -26.19 1.11
N LEU A 160 -14.07 -26.03 0.07
CA LEU A 160 -14.76 -27.14 -0.60
C LEU A 160 -13.74 -28.02 -1.33
N ASN A 161 -14.01 -29.32 -1.39
CA ASN A 161 -13.13 -30.31 -2.00
C ASN A 161 -13.90 -31.33 -2.84
N GLY A 162 -13.20 -32.32 -3.39
CA GLY A 162 -13.77 -33.29 -4.32
C GLY A 162 -14.02 -32.73 -5.73
N PRO A 163 -14.63 -33.52 -6.62
CA PRO A 163 -14.93 -33.10 -7.99
C PRO A 163 -16.21 -32.28 -8.11
N ILE A 164 -16.38 -31.60 -9.26
CA ILE A 164 -17.68 -31.01 -9.63
C ILE A 164 -18.68 -32.17 -9.82
N PRO A 165 -19.78 -32.24 -9.03
CA PRO A 165 -20.74 -33.33 -9.14
C PRO A 165 -21.42 -33.33 -10.52
N LYS A 166 -21.58 -34.51 -11.13
CA LYS A 166 -22.27 -34.65 -12.43
C LYS A 166 -23.67 -34.06 -12.44
N ALA A 167 -24.33 -33.99 -11.28
CA ALA A 167 -25.66 -33.41 -11.14
C ALA A 167 -25.70 -31.89 -11.40
N VAL A 168 -24.59 -31.15 -11.23
CA VAL A 168 -24.51 -29.71 -11.54
C VAL A 168 -24.89 -29.42 -13.00
N PHE A 169 -24.64 -30.37 -13.91
CA PHE A 169 -24.95 -30.21 -15.34
C PHE A 169 -26.46 -30.33 -15.67
N ASN A 170 -27.29 -30.66 -14.68
CA ASN A 170 -28.76 -30.56 -14.80
C ASN A 170 -29.29 -29.12 -14.71
N LEU A 171 -28.45 -28.17 -14.26
CA LEU A 171 -28.80 -26.76 -14.07
C LEU A 171 -28.85 -25.99 -15.39
N LYS A 172 -29.80 -26.35 -16.28
CA LYS A 172 -29.85 -25.81 -17.65
C LYS A 172 -30.08 -24.29 -17.74
N ASN A 173 -30.59 -23.67 -16.67
CA ASN A 173 -30.81 -22.22 -16.59
C ASN A 173 -29.59 -21.45 -16.03
N LEU A 174 -28.49 -22.14 -15.72
CA LEU A 174 -27.31 -21.53 -15.12
C LEU A 174 -26.64 -20.56 -16.11
N VAL A 175 -26.47 -19.32 -15.66
CA VAL A 175 -25.86 -18.21 -16.40
C VAL A 175 -24.45 -17.95 -15.89
N SER A 176 -24.24 -18.04 -14.57
CA SER A 176 -22.93 -17.84 -13.96
C SER A 176 -22.64 -18.89 -12.89
N LEU A 177 -21.46 -19.49 -13.01
CA LEU A 177 -20.94 -20.48 -12.09
C LEU A 177 -19.57 -20.02 -11.58
N ASP A 178 -19.49 -19.78 -10.27
CA ASP A 178 -18.23 -19.44 -9.61
C ASP A 178 -17.92 -20.43 -8.48
N LEU A 179 -16.90 -21.26 -8.73
CA LEU A 179 -16.37 -22.25 -7.79
C LEU A 179 -14.88 -21.98 -7.47
N SER A 180 -14.40 -20.78 -7.76
CA SER A 180 -12.99 -20.40 -7.59
C SER A 180 -12.54 -20.38 -6.13
N ASP A 181 -11.22 -20.30 -5.88
CA ASP A 181 -10.63 -20.17 -4.54
C ASP A 181 -11.16 -21.21 -3.54
N ASN A 182 -10.97 -22.49 -3.89
CA ASN A 182 -11.38 -23.65 -3.10
C ASN A 182 -10.28 -24.75 -3.20
N SER A 183 -10.59 -25.96 -2.75
CA SER A 183 -9.74 -27.15 -2.89
C SER A 183 -10.39 -28.23 -3.78
N LEU A 184 -11.20 -27.82 -4.77
CA LEU A 184 -11.86 -28.73 -5.71
C LEU A 184 -10.82 -29.41 -6.60
N SER A 185 -11.11 -30.63 -7.04
CA SER A 185 -10.14 -31.49 -7.73
C SER A 185 -10.82 -32.35 -8.80
N GLY A 186 -10.06 -33.25 -9.43
CA GLY A 186 -10.56 -34.08 -10.54
C GLY A 186 -10.52 -33.35 -11.88
N GLU A 187 -11.18 -33.92 -12.89
CA GLU A 187 -11.22 -33.36 -14.25
C GLU A 187 -12.42 -32.44 -14.43
N ILE A 188 -12.27 -31.43 -15.31
CA ILE A 188 -13.39 -30.63 -15.80
C ILE A 188 -14.11 -31.46 -16.88
N PRO A 189 -15.36 -31.89 -16.67
CA PRO A 189 -16.00 -32.89 -17.53
C PRO A 189 -16.58 -32.31 -18.82
N GLU A 190 -16.70 -33.13 -19.87
CA GLU A 190 -17.35 -32.79 -21.16
C GLU A 190 -18.86 -32.47 -21.02
N LEU A 191 -19.44 -32.73 -19.84
CA LEU A 191 -20.85 -32.42 -19.53
C LEU A 191 -21.14 -30.92 -19.48
N PHE A 192 -20.12 -30.05 -19.46
CA PHE A 192 -20.33 -28.59 -19.59
C PHE A 192 -21.18 -28.23 -20.81
N SER A 193 -21.12 -29.01 -21.88
CA SER A 193 -21.97 -28.89 -23.07
C SER A 193 -23.47 -28.90 -22.79
N GLN A 194 -23.93 -29.28 -21.59
CA GLN A 194 -25.35 -29.25 -21.21
C GLN A 194 -25.80 -27.87 -20.70
N LEU A 195 -24.87 -27.00 -20.28
CA LEU A 195 -25.14 -25.69 -19.69
C LEU A 195 -25.23 -24.60 -20.76
N GLN A 196 -26.21 -24.73 -21.66
CA GLN A 196 -26.31 -23.90 -22.87
C GLN A 196 -26.49 -22.40 -22.61
N ASN A 197 -26.97 -22.00 -21.42
CA ASN A 197 -27.14 -20.60 -21.01
C ASN A 197 -25.93 -20.00 -20.29
N LEU A 198 -24.85 -20.77 -20.10
CA LEU A 198 -23.69 -20.34 -19.31
C LEU A 198 -22.91 -19.23 -20.03
N GLU A 199 -22.77 -18.09 -19.35
CA GLU A 199 -22.04 -16.91 -19.83
C GLU A 199 -20.69 -16.75 -19.12
N ILE A 200 -20.64 -17.04 -17.82
CA ILE A 200 -19.47 -16.80 -16.97
C ILE A 200 -19.12 -18.09 -16.23
N LEU A 201 -17.88 -18.53 -16.40
CA LEU A 201 -17.32 -19.70 -15.71
C LEU A 201 -15.99 -19.37 -15.02
N HIS A 202 -16.00 -19.41 -13.70
CA HIS A 202 -14.82 -19.24 -12.87
C HIS A 202 -14.53 -20.53 -12.08
N LEU A 203 -13.38 -21.13 -12.35
CA LEU A 203 -12.88 -22.34 -11.67
C LEU A 203 -11.42 -22.16 -11.20
N PHE A 204 -10.91 -20.93 -11.21
CA PHE A 204 -9.51 -20.64 -10.89
C PHE A 204 -9.17 -20.91 -9.42
N SER A 205 -7.87 -20.97 -9.10
CA SER A 205 -7.37 -21.22 -7.73
C SER A 205 -7.98 -22.49 -7.09
N ASN A 206 -7.81 -23.62 -7.77
CA ASN A 206 -8.27 -24.94 -7.32
C ASN A 206 -7.21 -26.01 -7.67
N ASN A 207 -7.55 -27.28 -7.49
CA ASN A 207 -6.71 -28.43 -7.81
C ASN A 207 -7.23 -29.23 -9.01
N PHE A 208 -7.94 -28.60 -9.96
CA PHE A 208 -8.42 -29.28 -11.17
C PHE A 208 -7.25 -29.78 -12.03
N SER A 209 -7.45 -30.95 -12.63
CA SER A 209 -6.44 -31.68 -13.42
C SER A 209 -7.04 -32.16 -14.75
N GLY A 210 -6.26 -32.86 -15.57
CA GLY A 210 -6.70 -33.33 -16.88
C GLY A 210 -6.74 -32.20 -17.91
N LYS A 211 -7.54 -32.40 -18.97
CA LYS A 211 -7.63 -31.45 -20.10
C LYS A 211 -8.74 -30.42 -19.90
N ILE A 212 -8.61 -29.28 -20.59
CA ILE A 212 -9.75 -28.39 -20.80
C ILE A 212 -10.72 -29.09 -21.77
N PRO A 213 -11.98 -29.36 -21.40
CA PRO A 213 -12.91 -30.12 -22.22
C PRO A 213 -13.31 -29.36 -23.48
N ALA A 214 -13.45 -30.08 -24.59
CA ALA A 214 -13.85 -29.50 -25.88
C ALA A 214 -15.27 -28.90 -25.82
N ALA A 215 -16.12 -29.45 -24.96
CA ALA A 215 -17.47 -28.96 -24.66
C ALA A 215 -17.55 -27.46 -24.31
N LEU A 216 -16.51 -26.85 -23.72
CA LEU A 216 -16.52 -25.42 -23.45
C LEU A 216 -16.54 -24.57 -24.73
N SER A 217 -16.05 -25.13 -25.85
CA SER A 217 -16.05 -24.49 -27.16
C SER A 217 -17.43 -24.44 -27.79
N SER A 218 -18.38 -25.29 -27.36
CA SER A 218 -19.73 -25.37 -27.91
C SER A 218 -20.78 -24.59 -27.12
N LEU A 219 -20.39 -23.86 -26.08
CA LEU A 219 -21.30 -23.03 -25.27
C LEU A 219 -21.58 -21.69 -25.95
N PRO A 220 -22.78 -21.46 -26.52
CA PRO A 220 -23.02 -20.34 -27.42
C PRO A 220 -22.93 -18.97 -26.75
N HIS A 221 -23.19 -18.90 -25.44
CA HIS A 221 -23.25 -17.67 -24.67
C HIS A 221 -21.99 -17.39 -23.83
N LEU A 222 -21.00 -18.28 -23.85
CA LEU A 222 -19.80 -18.14 -23.01
C LEU A 222 -19.01 -16.88 -23.38
N GLN A 223 -18.82 -15.99 -22.40
CA GLN A 223 -18.13 -14.71 -22.52
C GLN A 223 -16.87 -14.65 -21.66
N VAL A 224 -16.93 -15.21 -20.45
CA VAL A 224 -15.83 -15.17 -19.48
C VAL A 224 -15.45 -16.59 -19.09
N LEU A 225 -14.21 -16.96 -19.34
CA LEU A 225 -13.64 -18.24 -18.95
C LEU A 225 -12.35 -18.04 -18.17
N GLN A 226 -12.37 -18.37 -16.89
CA GLN A 226 -11.21 -18.25 -16.00
C GLN A 226 -10.93 -19.57 -15.29
N LEU A 227 -9.81 -20.21 -15.67
CA LEU A 227 -9.37 -21.51 -15.17
C LEU A 227 -7.94 -21.46 -14.58
N TRP A 228 -7.40 -20.26 -14.34
CA TRP A 228 -6.02 -20.05 -13.92
C TRP A 228 -5.70 -20.65 -12.55
N SER A 229 -4.41 -20.85 -12.23
CA SER A 229 -3.95 -21.47 -10.97
C SER A 229 -4.63 -22.81 -10.67
N ASN A 230 -4.45 -23.75 -11.58
CA ASN A 230 -4.88 -25.15 -11.46
C ASN A 230 -3.74 -26.08 -11.93
N ARG A 231 -4.03 -27.37 -12.12
CA ARG A 231 -3.11 -28.39 -12.65
C ARG A 231 -3.59 -28.92 -14.02
N LEU A 232 -4.27 -28.08 -14.80
CA LEU A 232 -4.78 -28.45 -16.12
C LEU A 232 -3.61 -28.68 -17.09
N SER A 233 -3.79 -29.60 -18.03
CA SER A 233 -2.76 -30.07 -18.95
C SER A 233 -3.34 -30.35 -20.34
N GLY A 234 -2.48 -30.67 -21.30
CA GLY A 234 -2.89 -30.86 -22.68
C GLY A 234 -3.18 -29.54 -23.38
N GLU A 235 -3.83 -29.62 -24.55
CA GLU A 235 -4.02 -28.48 -25.43
C GLU A 235 -5.25 -27.63 -25.06
N ILE A 236 -5.18 -26.34 -25.39
CA ILE A 236 -6.36 -25.47 -25.42
C ILE A 236 -7.25 -25.93 -26.58
N PRO A 237 -8.57 -26.18 -26.38
CA PRO A 237 -9.47 -26.64 -27.44
C PRO A 237 -9.42 -25.73 -28.69
N LYS A 238 -9.15 -26.34 -29.84
CA LYS A 238 -8.93 -25.61 -31.12
C LYS A 238 -10.11 -24.74 -31.60
N ASP A 239 -11.33 -25.10 -31.20
CA ASP A 239 -12.56 -24.40 -31.56
C ASP A 239 -13.01 -23.40 -30.48
N LEU A 240 -12.23 -23.22 -29.40
CA LEU A 240 -12.53 -22.21 -28.38
C LEU A 240 -12.48 -20.80 -29.00
N GLY A 241 -13.51 -19.99 -28.75
CA GLY A 241 -13.69 -18.67 -29.38
C GLY A 241 -14.43 -18.68 -30.72
N LYS A 242 -14.63 -19.86 -31.34
CA LYS A 242 -15.26 -19.98 -32.67
C LYS A 242 -16.77 -19.81 -32.64
N TYR A 243 -17.44 -20.42 -31.67
CA TYR A 243 -18.91 -20.47 -31.59
C TYR A 243 -19.47 -19.66 -30.41
N ASN A 244 -18.62 -18.89 -29.74
CA ASN A 244 -18.97 -18.15 -28.53
C ASN A 244 -18.36 -16.75 -28.53
N ASN A 245 -18.93 -15.87 -27.72
CA ASN A 245 -18.55 -14.46 -27.69
C ASN A 245 -17.56 -14.17 -26.58
N LEU A 246 -16.39 -14.83 -26.60
CA LEU A 246 -15.38 -14.64 -25.56
C LEU A 246 -14.91 -13.18 -25.51
N THR A 247 -14.90 -12.65 -24.28
CA THR A 247 -14.44 -11.31 -23.92
C THR A 247 -13.22 -11.36 -23.01
N VAL A 248 -13.19 -12.34 -22.09
CA VAL A 248 -12.10 -12.60 -21.15
C VAL A 248 -11.75 -14.08 -21.17
N LEU A 249 -10.49 -14.37 -21.43
CA LEU A 249 -9.91 -15.71 -21.31
C LEU A 249 -8.68 -15.67 -20.41
N ASP A 250 -8.73 -16.41 -19.31
CA ASP A 250 -7.63 -16.55 -18.37
C ASP A 250 -7.36 -18.02 -18.05
N LEU A 251 -6.26 -18.53 -18.59
CA LEU A 251 -5.80 -19.91 -18.45
C LEU A 251 -4.39 -19.97 -17.84
N SER A 252 -3.89 -18.88 -17.24
CA SER A 252 -2.51 -18.84 -16.74
C SER A 252 -2.22 -19.78 -15.60
N THR A 253 -0.95 -20.05 -15.32
CA THR A 253 -0.51 -20.82 -14.15
C THR A 253 -1.16 -22.21 -14.14
N ASN A 254 -0.96 -22.94 -15.23
CA ASN A 254 -1.38 -24.32 -15.44
C ASN A 254 -0.21 -25.08 -16.11
N ASN A 255 -0.48 -26.31 -16.55
CA ASN A 255 0.47 -27.16 -17.25
C ASN A 255 0.04 -27.42 -18.71
N LEU A 256 -0.62 -26.44 -19.34
CA LEU A 256 -1.14 -26.52 -20.71
C LEU A 256 -0.01 -26.55 -21.73
N SER A 257 -0.24 -27.24 -22.85
CA SER A 257 0.74 -27.46 -23.92
C SER A 257 0.12 -27.19 -25.30
N GLY A 258 0.89 -27.38 -26.36
CA GLY A 258 0.43 -27.18 -27.74
C GLY A 258 0.27 -25.70 -28.09
N LYS A 259 -0.41 -25.44 -29.21
CA LYS A 259 -0.49 -24.09 -29.80
C LYS A 259 -1.62 -23.25 -29.20
N ILE A 260 -1.46 -21.94 -29.26
CA ILE A 260 -2.58 -21.00 -29.06
C ILE A 260 -3.56 -21.18 -30.24
N PRO A 261 -4.86 -21.44 -29.99
CA PRO A 261 -5.83 -21.65 -31.06
C PRO A 261 -6.06 -20.42 -31.95
N GLU A 262 -6.28 -20.63 -33.25
CA GLU A 262 -6.52 -19.53 -34.19
C GLU A 262 -7.88 -18.84 -33.98
N ASN A 263 -8.86 -19.55 -33.42
CA ASN A 263 -10.25 -19.07 -33.32
C ASN A 263 -10.55 -18.28 -32.04
N LEU A 264 -9.57 -18.01 -31.16
CA LEU A 264 -9.81 -17.42 -29.84
C LEU A 264 -10.58 -16.09 -29.89
N CYS A 265 -10.43 -15.31 -30.96
CA CYS A 265 -11.14 -14.05 -31.16
C CYS A 265 -11.99 -14.03 -32.44
N SER A 266 -12.59 -15.15 -32.83
CA SER A 266 -13.50 -15.16 -33.99
C SER A 266 -14.72 -14.23 -33.81
N SER A 267 -15.11 -13.93 -32.56
CA SER A 267 -16.17 -12.98 -32.23
C SER A 267 -15.75 -11.50 -32.37
N GLY A 268 -14.44 -11.20 -32.40
CA GLY A 268 -13.93 -9.84 -32.37
C GLY A 268 -14.09 -9.11 -31.03
N CYS A 269 -14.55 -9.77 -29.97
CA CYS A 269 -14.86 -9.13 -28.66
C CYS A 269 -13.84 -9.42 -27.55
N LEU A 270 -12.83 -10.27 -27.79
CA LEU A 270 -11.84 -10.64 -26.78
C LEU A 270 -10.93 -9.45 -26.45
N PHE A 271 -11.05 -8.91 -25.24
CA PHE A 271 -10.23 -7.78 -24.80
C PHE A 271 -9.14 -8.17 -23.79
N LYS A 272 -9.30 -9.30 -23.08
CA LYS A 272 -8.32 -9.80 -22.09
C LYS A 272 -7.94 -11.24 -22.40
N LEU A 273 -6.68 -11.45 -22.79
CA LEU A 273 -6.08 -12.75 -23.07
C LEU A 273 -4.89 -13.00 -22.14
N ILE A 274 -5.03 -13.97 -21.24
CA ILE A 274 -4.02 -14.28 -20.22
C ILE A 274 -3.75 -15.79 -20.25
N LEU A 275 -2.53 -16.17 -20.65
CA LEU A 275 -2.08 -17.55 -20.84
C LEU A 275 -0.70 -17.84 -20.21
N PHE A 276 -0.18 -16.93 -19.39
CA PHE A 276 1.19 -16.99 -18.88
C PHE A 276 1.45 -18.19 -17.95
N SER A 277 2.72 -18.53 -17.71
CA SER A 277 3.15 -19.67 -16.88
C SER A 277 2.46 -20.98 -17.27
N ASN A 278 2.73 -21.42 -18.50
CA ASN A 278 2.29 -22.69 -19.07
C ASN A 278 3.44 -23.31 -19.90
N SER A 279 3.15 -24.34 -20.70
CA SER A 279 4.08 -24.95 -21.66
C SER A 279 3.59 -24.80 -23.11
N LEU A 280 2.89 -23.71 -23.44
CA LEU A 280 2.39 -23.44 -24.79
C LEU A 280 3.54 -23.23 -25.76
N GLU A 281 3.40 -23.72 -26.99
CA GLU A 281 4.44 -23.73 -28.01
C GLU A 281 3.91 -23.28 -29.38
N GLY A 282 4.81 -23.15 -30.36
CA GLY A 282 4.47 -22.65 -31.69
C GLY A 282 4.35 -21.13 -31.73
N GLU A 283 3.81 -20.63 -32.84
CA GLU A 283 3.74 -19.19 -33.12
C GLU A 283 2.53 -18.52 -32.46
N ILE A 284 2.66 -17.21 -32.19
CA ILE A 284 1.50 -16.39 -31.85
C ILE A 284 0.61 -16.30 -33.10
N PRO A 285 -0.65 -16.79 -33.06
CA PRO A 285 -1.49 -16.90 -34.26
C PRO A 285 -1.73 -15.54 -34.90
N LYS A 286 -1.53 -15.46 -36.22
CA LYS A 286 -1.81 -14.25 -37.00
C LYS A 286 -3.27 -13.78 -36.82
N SER A 287 -4.20 -14.70 -36.59
CA SER A 287 -5.62 -14.39 -36.36
C SER A 287 -5.87 -13.44 -35.17
N LEU A 288 -5.02 -13.45 -34.14
CA LEU A 288 -5.12 -12.51 -33.02
C LEU A 288 -4.91 -11.04 -33.45
N SER A 289 -4.20 -10.82 -34.57
CA SER A 289 -4.00 -9.48 -35.15
C SER A 289 -5.30 -8.84 -35.64
N PHE A 290 -6.34 -9.64 -35.93
CA PHE A 290 -7.65 -9.14 -36.33
C PHE A 290 -8.52 -8.72 -35.13
N CYS A 291 -8.10 -9.07 -33.91
CA CYS A 291 -8.84 -8.83 -32.69
C CYS A 291 -8.61 -7.40 -32.17
N LYS A 292 -9.24 -6.42 -32.82
CA LYS A 292 -9.07 -4.98 -32.51
C LYS A 292 -9.53 -4.56 -31.11
N SER A 293 -10.28 -5.42 -30.42
CA SER A 293 -10.74 -5.24 -29.05
C SER A 293 -9.69 -5.62 -28.00
N LEU A 294 -8.59 -6.31 -28.35
CA LEU A 294 -7.54 -6.68 -27.40
C LEU A 294 -6.95 -5.46 -26.70
N GLN A 295 -6.95 -5.51 -25.37
CA GLN A 295 -6.42 -4.49 -24.48
C GLN A 295 -5.25 -5.01 -23.65
N ARG A 296 -5.38 -6.23 -23.12
CA ARG A 296 -4.39 -6.86 -22.23
C ARG A 296 -4.04 -8.25 -22.74
N ILE A 297 -2.77 -8.42 -23.11
CA ILE A 297 -2.22 -9.68 -23.62
C ILE A 297 -1.05 -10.07 -22.73
N ARG A 298 -1.16 -11.25 -22.10
CA ARG A 298 -0.14 -11.81 -21.21
C ARG A 298 0.10 -13.26 -21.55
N VAL A 299 1.18 -13.56 -22.25
CA VAL A 299 1.56 -14.92 -22.66
C VAL A 299 2.98 -15.28 -22.23
N GLN A 300 3.51 -14.55 -21.25
CA GLN A 300 4.87 -14.76 -20.74
C GLN A 300 5.07 -16.14 -20.09
N GLU A 301 6.32 -16.56 -19.93
CA GLU A 301 6.67 -17.87 -19.32
C GLU A 301 5.99 -19.05 -20.04
N ASN A 302 6.28 -19.18 -21.33
CA ASN A 302 5.85 -20.28 -22.18
C ASN A 302 7.01 -20.72 -23.09
N LYS A 303 6.73 -21.54 -24.11
CA LYS A 303 7.70 -22.00 -25.13
C LYS A 303 7.32 -21.49 -26.52
N LEU A 304 6.64 -20.34 -26.61
CA LEU A 304 6.23 -19.75 -27.88
C LEU A 304 7.45 -19.39 -28.73
N SER A 305 7.36 -19.55 -30.03
CA SER A 305 8.47 -19.41 -30.98
C SER A 305 8.06 -18.67 -32.24
N GLY A 306 9.02 -18.37 -33.11
CA GLY A 306 8.77 -17.67 -34.37
C GLY A 306 8.72 -16.15 -34.20
N GLU A 307 8.35 -15.46 -35.27
CA GLU A 307 8.35 -13.99 -35.33
C GLU A 307 7.01 -13.40 -34.93
N LEU A 308 7.03 -12.13 -34.47
CA LEU A 308 5.82 -11.37 -34.24
C LEU A 308 5.14 -11.00 -35.57
N PRO A 309 3.86 -11.33 -35.80
CA PRO A 309 3.15 -10.90 -37.00
C PRO A 309 3.10 -9.37 -37.09
N SER A 310 3.39 -8.80 -38.26
CA SER A 310 3.44 -7.34 -38.44
C SER A 310 2.11 -6.64 -38.16
N GLU A 311 1.00 -7.34 -38.36
CA GLU A 311 -0.33 -6.82 -38.07
C GLU A 311 -0.64 -6.88 -36.57
N PHE A 312 -0.03 -7.81 -35.83
CA PHE A 312 -0.18 -7.93 -34.38
C PHE A 312 0.40 -6.71 -33.67
N THR A 313 1.49 -6.15 -34.20
CA THR A 313 2.12 -4.93 -33.68
C THR A 313 1.39 -3.63 -34.02
N THR A 314 0.17 -3.73 -34.59
CA THR A 314 -0.67 -2.59 -34.98
C THR A 314 -2.04 -2.58 -34.30
N LEU A 315 -2.22 -3.39 -33.24
CA LEU A 315 -3.45 -3.46 -32.48
C LEU A 315 -3.74 -2.12 -31.75
N PRO A 316 -4.93 -1.52 -31.94
CA PRO A 316 -5.17 -0.14 -31.54
C PRO A 316 -5.42 0.06 -30.04
N MET A 317 -5.92 -0.96 -29.33
CA MET A 317 -6.40 -0.85 -27.95
C MET A 317 -5.47 -1.49 -26.92
N VAL A 318 -4.38 -2.14 -27.37
CA VAL A 318 -3.46 -2.85 -26.47
C VAL A 318 -2.70 -1.83 -25.63
N TYR A 319 -2.94 -1.85 -24.32
CA TYR A 319 -2.20 -1.04 -23.34
C TYR A 319 -1.16 -1.85 -22.58
N PHE A 320 -1.36 -3.18 -22.47
CA PHE A 320 -0.46 -4.07 -21.74
C PHE A 320 -0.13 -5.31 -22.57
N LEU A 321 1.13 -5.42 -22.98
CA LEU A 321 1.66 -6.54 -23.73
C LEU A 321 2.87 -7.14 -23.01
N ASP A 322 2.70 -8.36 -22.50
CA ASP A 322 3.78 -9.15 -21.91
C ASP A 322 3.90 -10.51 -22.60
N ILE A 323 4.99 -10.69 -23.32
CA ILE A 323 5.33 -11.93 -24.04
C ILE A 323 6.72 -12.45 -23.63
N SER A 324 7.21 -11.98 -22.49
CA SER A 324 8.55 -12.29 -22.00
C SER A 324 8.74 -13.77 -21.68
N SER A 325 9.99 -14.21 -21.52
CA SER A 325 10.33 -15.59 -21.14
C SER A 325 9.71 -16.62 -22.09
N ASN A 326 10.00 -16.48 -23.37
CA ASN A 326 9.59 -17.37 -24.46
C ASN A 326 10.79 -17.63 -25.39
N ASN A 327 10.57 -18.32 -26.51
CA ASN A 327 11.56 -18.56 -27.56
C ASN A 327 11.24 -17.76 -28.85
N LEU A 328 10.61 -16.58 -28.70
CA LEU A 328 10.27 -15.71 -29.83
C LEU A 328 11.53 -15.12 -30.45
N SER A 329 11.51 -14.91 -31.76
CA SER A 329 12.67 -14.43 -32.52
C SER A 329 12.24 -13.41 -33.58
N GLY A 330 13.17 -13.04 -34.45
CA GLY A 330 12.94 -12.05 -35.50
C GLY A 330 13.50 -10.67 -35.18
N ARG A 331 13.28 -9.75 -36.11
CA ARG A 331 13.80 -8.37 -36.10
C ARG A 331 12.68 -7.36 -35.91
N ILE A 332 12.62 -6.75 -34.73
CA ILE A 332 11.54 -5.81 -34.39
C ILE A 332 11.73 -4.42 -35.02
N ASP A 333 12.93 -4.09 -35.51
CA ASP A 333 13.23 -2.84 -36.23
C ASP A 333 12.60 -2.80 -37.63
N LEU A 334 12.39 -3.97 -38.23
CA LEU A 334 11.70 -4.11 -39.52
C LEU A 334 10.18 -4.17 -39.37
N THR A 335 9.68 -4.35 -38.14
CA THR A 335 8.26 -4.45 -37.85
C THR A 335 7.63 -3.07 -37.74
N LYS A 336 6.46 -2.88 -38.37
CA LYS A 336 5.69 -1.65 -38.20
C LYS A 336 4.99 -1.66 -36.84
N TRP A 337 5.43 -0.79 -35.94
CA TRP A 337 4.78 -0.56 -34.66
C TRP A 337 3.75 0.55 -34.75
N ASN A 338 2.52 0.29 -34.30
CA ASN A 338 1.45 1.28 -34.20
C ASN A 338 0.44 0.88 -33.13
N MET A 339 0.84 0.96 -31.85
CA MET A 339 -0.02 0.68 -30.70
C MET A 339 -0.20 1.93 -29.84
N PRO A 340 -1.13 2.84 -30.16
CA PRO A 340 -1.22 4.17 -29.54
C PRO A 340 -1.56 4.16 -28.04
N GLN A 341 -2.14 3.06 -27.54
CA GLN A 341 -2.51 2.91 -26.13
C GLN A 341 -1.44 2.20 -25.29
N LEU A 342 -0.32 1.76 -25.89
CA LEU A 342 0.66 0.92 -25.21
C LEU A 342 1.31 1.65 -24.04
N GLN A 343 1.16 1.11 -22.84
CA GLN A 343 1.75 1.60 -21.60
C GLN A 343 2.83 0.65 -21.09
N MET A 344 2.59 -0.66 -21.18
CA MET A 344 3.53 -1.70 -20.77
C MET A 344 3.90 -2.58 -21.97
N LEU A 345 5.18 -2.63 -22.29
CA LEU A 345 5.75 -3.57 -23.25
C LEU A 345 6.88 -4.38 -22.62
N ASN A 346 6.69 -5.69 -22.53
CA ASN A 346 7.70 -6.62 -22.03
C ASN A 346 7.97 -7.74 -23.05
N LEU A 347 9.16 -7.67 -23.66
CA LEU A 347 9.71 -8.64 -24.61
C LEU A 347 10.88 -9.42 -24.02
N ALA A 348 11.16 -9.27 -22.72
CA ALA A 348 12.38 -9.77 -22.10
C ALA A 348 12.55 -11.30 -22.23
N LYS A 349 13.78 -11.80 -22.13
CA LYS A 349 14.09 -13.25 -22.12
C LYS A 349 13.51 -13.98 -23.34
N ASN A 350 13.89 -13.52 -24.52
CA ASN A 350 13.53 -14.11 -25.82
C ASN A 350 14.79 -14.21 -26.71
N SER A 351 14.61 -14.49 -28.00
CA SER A 351 15.65 -14.52 -29.02
C SER A 351 15.49 -13.42 -30.09
N PHE A 352 14.88 -12.28 -29.75
CA PHE A 352 14.78 -11.14 -30.66
C PHE A 352 16.17 -10.58 -30.98
N SER A 353 16.36 -10.12 -32.21
CA SER A 353 17.67 -9.72 -32.73
C SER A 353 17.60 -8.46 -33.59
N GLY A 354 18.78 -7.93 -33.94
CA GLY A 354 18.90 -6.70 -34.73
C GLY A 354 18.80 -5.43 -33.88
N PRO A 355 18.80 -4.25 -34.54
CA PRO A 355 18.66 -2.96 -33.87
C PRO A 355 17.34 -2.78 -33.12
N LEU A 356 17.33 -1.80 -32.21
CA LEU A 356 16.10 -1.30 -31.58
C LEU A 356 15.36 -0.34 -32.55
N PRO A 357 14.02 -0.38 -32.63
CA PRO A 357 13.23 0.52 -33.46
C PRO A 357 13.20 1.92 -32.83
N ASP A 358 12.97 2.96 -33.64
CA ASP A 358 12.88 4.34 -33.13
C ASP A 358 11.60 4.62 -32.31
N SER A 359 10.54 3.84 -32.52
CA SER A 359 9.25 4.03 -31.84
C SER A 359 8.45 2.74 -31.79
N PHE A 360 7.60 2.63 -30.78
CA PHE A 360 6.58 1.58 -30.64
C PHE A 360 5.17 2.07 -31.02
N GLY A 361 5.06 3.29 -31.56
CA GLY A 361 3.80 3.91 -31.95
C GLY A 361 2.92 4.36 -30.78
N SER A 362 3.51 4.53 -29.58
CA SER A 362 2.84 5.01 -28.38
C SER A 362 3.58 6.18 -27.74
N ASN A 363 2.81 7.19 -27.30
CA ASN A 363 3.30 8.28 -26.46
C ASN A 363 3.04 8.04 -24.97
N ASN A 364 2.33 6.96 -24.63
CA ASN A 364 1.92 6.62 -23.27
C ASN A 364 2.79 5.52 -22.65
N LEU A 365 3.91 5.17 -23.28
CA LEU A 365 4.76 4.07 -22.83
C LEU A 365 5.39 4.41 -21.48
N GLU A 366 5.02 3.63 -20.46
CA GLU A 366 5.45 3.78 -19.07
C GLU A 366 6.56 2.78 -18.73
N ASN A 367 6.48 1.55 -19.24
CA ASN A 367 7.45 0.50 -18.94
C ASN A 367 7.84 -0.23 -20.21
N LEU A 368 9.15 -0.26 -20.48
CA LEU A 368 9.75 -0.95 -21.60
C LEU A 368 10.84 -1.91 -21.10
N ASP A 369 10.59 -3.20 -21.24
CA ASP A 369 11.54 -4.25 -20.89
C ASP A 369 11.87 -5.10 -22.12
N LEU A 370 13.10 -4.98 -22.59
CA LEU A 370 13.67 -5.68 -23.74
C LEU A 370 14.89 -6.52 -23.31
N SER A 371 15.07 -6.73 -22.01
CA SER A 371 16.26 -7.38 -21.45
C SER A 371 16.41 -8.84 -21.89
N ALA A 372 17.61 -9.40 -21.77
CA ALA A 372 17.91 -10.81 -22.05
C ALA A 372 17.45 -11.24 -23.46
N ASN A 373 17.95 -10.55 -24.49
CA ASN A 373 17.68 -10.82 -25.90
C ASN A 373 19.00 -10.77 -26.70
N LYS A 374 18.92 -10.70 -28.03
CA LYS A 374 20.07 -10.58 -28.94
C LYS A 374 20.05 -9.24 -29.69
N PHE A 375 19.47 -8.19 -29.08
CA PHE A 375 19.44 -6.85 -29.69
C PHE A 375 20.85 -6.31 -29.86
N SER A 376 21.13 -5.68 -30.99
CA SER A 376 22.44 -5.15 -31.37
C SER A 376 22.35 -3.71 -31.85
N GLY A 377 23.47 -3.11 -32.28
CA GLY A 377 23.51 -1.70 -32.66
C GLY A 377 23.40 -0.75 -31.46
N SER A 378 23.11 0.52 -31.72
CA SER A 378 23.06 1.56 -30.68
C SER A 378 21.67 1.78 -30.11
N ILE A 379 21.61 2.26 -28.86
CA ILE A 379 20.37 2.75 -28.25
C ILE A 379 19.89 3.98 -29.06
N PRO A 380 18.65 4.00 -29.58
CA PRO A 380 18.14 5.13 -30.36
C PRO A 380 18.03 6.41 -29.54
N ARG A 381 18.40 7.55 -30.12
CA ARG A 381 18.24 8.87 -29.48
C ARG A 381 16.77 9.24 -29.27
N SER A 382 15.90 8.73 -30.14
CA SER A 382 14.43 8.84 -30.10
C SER A 382 13.82 8.26 -28.82
N PHE A 383 14.52 7.41 -28.07
CA PHE A 383 14.01 6.93 -26.78
C PHE A 383 13.86 8.04 -25.74
N GLY A 384 14.54 9.19 -25.93
CA GLY A 384 14.31 10.40 -25.16
C GLY A 384 12.93 11.03 -25.35
N ASP A 385 12.20 10.67 -26.40
CA ASP A 385 10.87 11.21 -26.71
C ASP A 385 9.76 10.52 -25.89
N PHE A 386 10.06 9.40 -25.20
CA PHE A 386 9.11 8.69 -24.35
C PHE A 386 8.88 9.43 -23.01
N SER A 387 8.10 10.51 -23.07
CA SER A 387 7.85 11.40 -21.92
C SER A 387 7.20 10.72 -20.69
N GLN A 388 6.51 9.60 -20.88
CA GLN A 388 5.83 8.86 -19.81
C GLN A 388 6.67 7.73 -19.21
N LEU A 389 7.86 7.46 -19.76
CA LEU A 389 8.66 6.29 -19.41
C LEU A 389 9.15 6.37 -17.96
N MET A 390 8.80 5.35 -17.18
CA MET A 390 9.16 5.13 -15.78
C MET A 390 10.21 4.02 -15.64
N GLY A 391 10.16 2.99 -16.48
CA GLY A 391 11.14 1.89 -16.47
C GLY A 391 11.67 1.59 -17.87
N LEU A 392 13.00 1.57 -18.02
CA LEU A 392 13.69 1.15 -19.23
C LEU A 392 14.72 0.07 -18.88
N LYS A 393 14.49 -1.14 -19.36
CA LYS A 393 15.38 -2.28 -19.15
C LYS A 393 15.83 -2.85 -20.49
N LEU A 394 17.11 -2.69 -20.77
CA LEU A 394 17.80 -3.17 -21.97
C LEU A 394 18.95 -4.13 -21.63
N GLY A 395 19.03 -4.56 -20.36
CA GLY A 395 20.12 -5.39 -19.87
C GLY A 395 20.25 -6.73 -20.59
N GLU A 396 21.42 -7.37 -20.52
CA GLU A 396 21.68 -8.69 -21.13
C GLU A 396 21.39 -8.73 -22.65
N ASN A 397 22.02 -7.84 -23.42
CA ASN A 397 21.90 -7.76 -24.88
C ASN A 397 23.29 -7.60 -25.54
N GLN A 398 23.33 -7.29 -26.83
CA GLN A 398 24.54 -7.01 -27.61
C GLN A 398 24.57 -5.56 -28.08
N LEU A 399 23.96 -4.64 -27.32
CA LEU A 399 23.91 -3.22 -27.65
C LEU A 399 25.31 -2.62 -27.53
N SER A 400 25.62 -1.71 -28.45
CA SER A 400 26.95 -1.11 -28.63
C SER A 400 26.84 0.40 -28.85
N GLY A 401 27.97 1.10 -28.93
CA GLY A 401 27.98 2.56 -29.07
C GLY A 401 27.70 3.29 -27.74
N PRO A 402 27.62 4.63 -27.77
CA PRO A 402 27.47 5.44 -26.57
C PRO A 402 26.04 5.44 -26.04
N ILE A 403 25.90 5.65 -24.73
CA ILE A 403 24.62 5.91 -24.07
C ILE A 403 24.11 7.30 -24.54
N PRO A 404 22.89 7.41 -25.11
CA PRO A 404 22.37 8.68 -25.59
C PRO A 404 22.05 9.67 -24.47
N ASP A 405 22.58 10.89 -24.57
CA ASP A 405 22.25 12.00 -23.65
C ASP A 405 20.74 12.31 -23.62
N GLN A 406 20.03 12.03 -24.73
CA GLN A 406 18.59 12.26 -24.88
C GLN A 406 17.74 11.47 -23.88
N LEU A 407 18.24 10.35 -23.32
CA LEU A 407 17.52 9.62 -22.27
C LEU A 407 17.25 10.49 -21.03
N SER A 408 18.05 11.54 -20.80
CA SER A 408 17.81 12.52 -19.73
C SER A 408 16.53 13.36 -19.90
N LEU A 409 15.91 13.33 -21.10
CA LEU A 409 14.63 13.97 -21.38
C LEU A 409 13.44 13.19 -20.79
N CYS A 410 13.61 11.89 -20.50
CA CYS A 410 12.60 11.06 -19.84
C CYS A 410 12.49 11.41 -18.36
N LYS A 411 11.79 12.52 -18.06
CA LYS A 411 11.72 13.08 -16.70
C LYS A 411 11.00 12.22 -15.66
N LYS A 412 10.28 11.17 -16.09
CA LYS A 412 9.61 10.21 -15.20
C LYS A 412 10.41 8.93 -14.96
N LEU A 413 11.58 8.76 -15.57
CA LEU A 413 12.33 7.51 -15.54
C LEU A 413 12.90 7.25 -14.15
N VAL A 414 12.42 6.18 -13.51
CA VAL A 414 12.83 5.71 -12.17
C VAL A 414 13.89 4.62 -12.27
N THR A 415 13.70 3.67 -13.18
CA THR A 415 14.62 2.54 -13.36
C THR A 415 15.24 2.57 -14.75
N LEU A 416 16.56 2.62 -14.81
CA LEU A 416 17.36 2.47 -16.02
C LEU A 416 18.35 1.32 -15.84
N ASP A 417 18.15 0.24 -16.59
CA ASP A 417 19.02 -0.92 -16.62
C ASP A 417 19.56 -1.13 -18.03
N LEU A 418 20.86 -0.90 -18.21
CA LEU A 418 21.62 -1.08 -19.44
C LEU A 418 22.75 -2.10 -19.25
N SER A 419 22.67 -2.93 -18.20
CA SER A 419 23.73 -3.85 -17.79
C SER A 419 24.01 -4.95 -18.83
N HIS A 420 25.15 -5.63 -18.75
CA HIS A 420 25.47 -6.78 -19.61
C HIS A 420 25.29 -6.49 -21.11
N ASN A 421 25.98 -5.47 -21.61
CA ASN A 421 25.99 -5.06 -23.01
C ASN A 421 27.45 -4.75 -23.47
N GLN A 422 27.61 -4.16 -24.66
CA GLN A 422 28.89 -3.73 -25.23
C GLN A 422 28.94 -2.20 -25.37
N LEU A 423 28.28 -1.47 -24.45
CA LEU A 423 28.19 -0.01 -24.49
C LEU A 423 29.56 0.63 -24.21
N ILE A 424 29.90 1.67 -24.96
CA ILE A 424 31.18 2.39 -24.89
C ILE A 424 30.96 3.87 -24.56
N GLY A 425 32.05 4.63 -24.37
CA GLY A 425 31.96 6.07 -24.08
C GLY A 425 31.76 6.34 -22.58
N GLU A 426 31.31 7.54 -22.25
CA GLU A 426 31.17 8.00 -20.86
C GLU A 426 29.71 7.96 -20.39
N ILE A 427 29.47 8.03 -19.08
CA ILE A 427 28.13 8.22 -18.53
C ILE A 427 27.69 9.66 -18.84
N PRO A 428 26.53 9.86 -19.49
CA PRO A 428 25.98 11.20 -19.73
C PRO A 428 25.85 12.02 -18.45
N ALA A 429 26.57 13.14 -18.36
CA ALA A 429 26.45 14.06 -17.22
C ALA A 429 25.02 14.65 -17.09
N SER A 430 24.24 14.62 -18.17
CA SER A 430 22.83 15.01 -18.20
C SER A 430 21.92 14.11 -17.36
N PHE A 431 22.35 12.89 -17.00
CA PHE A 431 21.57 12.00 -16.11
C PHE A 431 21.39 12.61 -14.72
N ALA A 432 22.30 13.50 -14.30
CA ALA A 432 22.12 14.27 -13.07
C ALA A 432 20.90 15.21 -13.08
N SER A 433 20.33 15.49 -14.26
CA SER A 433 19.13 16.33 -14.43
C SER A 433 17.82 15.55 -14.41
N MET A 434 17.87 14.25 -14.16
CA MET A 434 16.70 13.37 -14.11
C MET A 434 16.12 13.37 -12.69
N PRO A 435 14.90 13.90 -12.48
CA PRO A 435 14.43 14.27 -11.13
C PRO A 435 13.98 13.10 -10.27
N VAL A 436 13.71 11.94 -10.87
CA VAL A 436 13.15 10.76 -10.18
C VAL A 436 13.94 9.48 -10.46
N LEU A 437 15.12 9.58 -11.08
CA LEU A 437 15.96 8.41 -11.36
C LEU A 437 16.40 7.79 -10.03
N GLY A 438 15.96 6.56 -9.77
CA GLY A 438 16.15 5.85 -8.52
C GLY A 438 17.10 4.66 -8.61
N GLN A 439 17.06 3.94 -9.73
CA GLN A 439 17.90 2.79 -10.00
C GLN A 439 18.64 2.96 -11.33
N LEU A 440 19.95 2.85 -11.28
CA LEU A 440 20.85 2.90 -12.44
C LEU A 440 21.76 1.68 -12.43
N ASP A 441 21.56 0.75 -13.38
CA ASP A 441 22.47 -0.36 -13.60
C ASP A 441 23.15 -0.23 -14.98
N LEU A 442 24.47 -0.06 -14.95
CA LEU A 442 25.35 0.03 -16.12
C LEU A 442 26.43 -1.07 -16.09
N SER A 443 26.28 -2.06 -15.20
CA SER A 443 27.33 -3.04 -14.96
C SER A 443 27.61 -3.92 -16.17
N VAL A 444 28.83 -4.46 -16.26
CA VAL A 444 29.25 -5.38 -17.33
C VAL A 444 29.06 -4.75 -18.72
N ASN A 445 29.85 -3.70 -18.99
CA ASN A 445 29.91 -2.98 -20.25
C ASN A 445 31.37 -2.57 -20.55
N GLU A 446 31.59 -1.82 -21.63
CA GLU A 446 32.89 -1.29 -22.04
C GLU A 446 32.97 0.24 -21.81
N LEU A 447 32.25 0.75 -20.80
CA LEU A 447 32.18 2.19 -20.50
C LEU A 447 33.49 2.70 -19.89
N THR A 448 33.81 3.95 -20.18
CA THR A 448 35.08 4.62 -19.84
C THR A 448 34.81 5.99 -19.22
N GLY A 449 35.87 6.71 -18.82
CA GLY A 449 35.77 8.07 -18.29
C GLY A 449 35.61 8.12 -16.77
N ASN A 450 35.40 9.33 -16.26
CA ASN A 450 35.11 9.54 -14.84
C ASN A 450 33.61 9.42 -14.58
N VAL A 451 33.23 8.91 -13.41
CA VAL A 451 31.83 8.97 -12.95
C VAL A 451 31.47 10.45 -12.72
N PRO A 452 30.41 11.00 -13.37
CA PRO A 452 30.07 12.40 -13.23
C PRO A 452 29.80 12.78 -11.77
N SER A 453 30.51 13.79 -11.25
CA SER A 453 30.40 14.21 -9.84
C SER A 453 29.00 14.67 -9.46
N ASN A 454 28.31 15.36 -10.38
CA ASN A 454 26.93 15.81 -10.24
C ASN A 454 25.92 14.65 -10.17
N LEU A 455 26.27 13.44 -10.63
CA LEU A 455 25.40 12.27 -10.47
C LEU A 455 25.25 11.88 -9.00
N GLY A 456 26.26 12.19 -8.16
CA GLY A 456 26.17 12.03 -6.71
C GLY A 456 25.30 13.09 -6.02
N GLU A 457 24.85 14.13 -6.71
CA GLU A 457 23.92 15.15 -6.18
C GLU A 457 22.45 14.79 -6.44
N VAL A 458 22.18 13.73 -7.22
CA VAL A 458 20.83 13.27 -7.51
C VAL A 458 20.24 12.60 -6.27
N GLU A 459 19.40 13.34 -5.54
CA GLU A 459 18.79 12.86 -4.29
C GLU A 459 17.89 11.62 -4.50
N SER A 460 17.27 11.48 -5.67
CA SER A 460 16.40 10.34 -5.95
C SER A 460 17.16 9.04 -6.18
N LEU A 461 18.44 9.10 -6.53
CA LEU A 461 19.23 7.94 -6.92
C LEU A 461 19.60 7.14 -5.67
N VAL A 462 19.08 5.92 -5.56
CA VAL A 462 19.26 5.03 -4.40
C VAL A 462 20.17 3.87 -4.73
N GLN A 463 20.02 3.28 -5.93
CA GLN A 463 20.75 2.11 -6.35
C GLN A 463 21.58 2.41 -7.59
N VAL A 464 22.90 2.22 -7.49
CA VAL A 464 23.84 2.36 -8.59
C VAL A 464 24.69 1.11 -8.68
N ASN A 465 24.80 0.55 -9.88
CA ASN A 465 25.72 -0.52 -10.19
C ASN A 465 26.49 -0.18 -11.48
N ILE A 466 27.80 0.04 -11.34
CA ILE A 466 28.72 0.40 -12.43
C ILE A 466 29.89 -0.60 -12.52
N SER A 467 29.74 -1.76 -11.88
CA SER A 467 30.78 -2.79 -11.82
C SER A 467 31.13 -3.33 -13.21
N HIS A 468 32.34 -3.88 -13.36
CA HIS A 468 32.85 -4.50 -14.56
C HIS A 468 32.77 -3.58 -15.80
N ASN A 469 33.46 -2.45 -15.71
CA ASN A 469 33.64 -1.46 -16.78
C ASN A 469 35.10 -0.96 -16.75
N HIS A 470 35.43 0.07 -17.54
CA HIS A 470 36.75 0.72 -17.56
C HIS A 470 36.72 2.14 -16.97
N PHE A 471 35.87 2.38 -15.96
CA PHE A 471 35.83 3.68 -15.28
C PHE A 471 37.12 3.94 -14.49
N TYR A 472 37.51 5.20 -14.42
CA TYR A 472 38.67 5.66 -13.65
C TYR A 472 38.36 6.93 -12.86
N GLY A 473 39.28 7.31 -11.96
CA GLY A 473 39.15 8.52 -11.15
C GLY A 473 38.41 8.31 -9.83
N SER A 474 37.99 9.41 -9.21
CA SER A 474 37.36 9.39 -7.89
C SER A 474 35.85 9.19 -7.98
N LEU A 475 35.28 8.33 -7.12
CA LEU A 475 33.83 8.27 -6.93
C LEU A 475 33.27 9.58 -6.33
N PRO A 476 32.02 9.96 -6.68
CA PRO A 476 31.31 11.03 -5.97
C PRO A 476 31.24 10.75 -4.47
N SER A 477 31.43 11.79 -3.66
CA SER A 477 31.42 11.68 -2.18
C SER A 477 30.05 12.03 -1.57
N THR A 478 28.98 11.97 -2.37
CA THR A 478 27.63 12.36 -1.99
C THR A 478 26.60 11.39 -2.58
N GLY A 479 25.37 11.41 -2.05
CA GLY A 479 24.23 10.63 -2.56
C GLY A 479 24.45 9.12 -2.53
N ALA A 480 23.98 8.42 -3.57
CA ALA A 480 24.08 6.95 -3.71
C ALA A 480 25.52 6.40 -3.58
N PHE A 481 26.53 7.23 -3.87
CA PHE A 481 27.94 6.81 -3.90
C PHE A 481 28.60 6.82 -2.52
N LEU A 482 27.97 7.40 -1.49
CA LEU A 482 28.49 7.39 -0.11
C LEU A 482 28.53 5.99 0.50
N ALA A 483 27.46 5.23 0.29
CA ALA A 483 27.27 3.89 0.84
C ALA A 483 27.29 2.80 -0.23
N ILE A 484 27.90 3.08 -1.39
CA ILE A 484 27.92 2.14 -2.51
C ILE A 484 28.67 0.86 -2.13
N ASN A 485 28.03 -0.29 -2.37
CA ASN A 485 28.61 -1.59 -2.07
C ASN A 485 29.85 -1.82 -2.95
N SER A 486 30.91 -2.39 -2.38
CA SER A 486 32.13 -2.73 -3.13
C SER A 486 31.86 -3.61 -4.36
N SER A 487 30.82 -4.46 -4.30
CA SER A 487 30.41 -5.29 -5.45
C SER A 487 29.89 -4.45 -6.62
N ALA A 488 29.30 -3.29 -6.36
CA ALA A 488 28.66 -2.43 -7.36
C ALA A 488 29.65 -1.53 -8.13
N VAL A 489 30.93 -1.51 -7.73
CA VAL A 489 32.00 -0.74 -8.39
C VAL A 489 33.20 -1.61 -8.80
N LEU A 490 33.14 -2.91 -8.47
CA LEU A 490 34.20 -3.89 -8.74
C LEU A 490 34.61 -3.90 -10.21
N GLY A 491 35.88 -4.21 -10.51
CA GLY A 491 36.36 -4.36 -11.89
C GLY A 491 36.72 -3.07 -12.63
N ASN A 492 36.65 -1.91 -11.96
CA ASN A 492 37.07 -0.60 -12.48
C ASN A 492 38.35 -0.10 -11.80
N ASN A 493 38.98 0.95 -12.35
CA ASN A 493 40.15 1.62 -11.76
C ASN A 493 39.75 2.88 -10.96
N LEU A 494 38.83 2.70 -10.01
CA LEU A 494 38.25 3.78 -9.21
C LEU A 494 38.97 3.94 -7.85
N CYS A 495 38.95 5.15 -7.31
CA CYS A 495 39.45 5.47 -5.97
C CYS A 495 38.45 6.34 -5.20
N GLY A 496 38.60 6.45 -3.88
CA GLY A 496 37.67 7.21 -3.02
C GLY A 496 36.42 6.41 -2.59
N GLY A 497 35.49 7.07 -1.88
CA GLY A 497 34.39 6.42 -1.15
C GLY A 497 34.72 6.16 0.33
N GLU A 498 33.70 5.91 1.16
CA GLU A 498 33.91 5.51 2.56
C GLU A 498 34.51 4.08 2.65
N LYS A 499 34.98 3.67 3.84
CA LYS A 499 35.60 2.35 4.09
C LYS A 499 34.76 1.15 3.59
N ILE A 500 33.45 1.33 3.41
CA ILE A 500 32.49 0.30 2.97
C ILE A 500 32.66 -0.06 1.49
N SER A 501 33.13 0.86 0.65
CA SER A 501 33.28 0.62 -0.80
C SER A 501 34.56 -0.16 -1.16
N GLY A 502 35.46 -0.39 -0.20
CA GLY A 502 36.68 -1.21 -0.38
C GLY A 502 37.76 -0.60 -1.29
N LEU A 503 37.60 0.64 -1.75
CA LEU A 503 38.52 1.32 -2.67
C LEU A 503 39.66 2.04 -1.94
N GLN A 504 40.82 2.16 -2.59
CA GLN A 504 41.95 2.94 -2.07
C GLN A 504 41.63 4.46 -2.08
N GLN A 505 42.17 5.20 -1.11
CA GLN A 505 42.11 6.67 -1.13
C GLN A 505 42.94 7.21 -2.31
N CYS A 506 42.38 8.15 -3.07
CA CYS A 506 43.07 8.76 -4.20
C CYS A 506 44.31 9.52 -3.73
N ASP A 507 45.48 9.22 -4.32
CA ASP A 507 46.74 9.88 -3.98
C ASP A 507 46.86 11.22 -4.72
N TYR A 508 46.55 12.31 -4.03
CA TYR A 508 46.71 13.66 -4.56
C TYR A 508 48.18 14.07 -4.45
N GLY A 509 48.92 13.95 -5.55
CA GLY A 509 50.27 14.49 -5.68
C GLY A 509 50.30 16.00 -5.43
N VAL A 510 50.62 16.40 -4.20
CA VAL A 510 50.67 17.81 -3.79
C VAL A 510 51.92 18.49 -4.36
N LYS A 511 51.78 19.19 -5.49
CA LYS A 511 52.67 20.28 -5.88
C LYS A 511 52.15 21.61 -5.34
N ASN A 512 52.73 22.11 -4.24
CA ASN A 512 53.39 23.42 -4.19
C ASN A 512 53.72 23.83 -2.75
N ARG A 513 54.99 23.62 -2.38
CA ARG A 513 55.57 23.91 -1.07
C ARG A 513 56.14 25.34 -1.03
N VAL A 514 55.34 26.37 -1.30
CA VAL A 514 55.78 27.79 -1.14
C VAL A 514 54.65 28.73 -0.64
N ARG A 515 53.37 28.36 -0.76
CA ARG A 515 52.25 29.22 -0.30
C ARG A 515 52.03 29.20 1.23
N TRP A 516 52.57 28.21 1.93
CA TRP A 516 52.33 27.99 3.36
C TRP A 516 53.13 28.91 4.30
N PHE A 517 54.26 29.48 3.85
CA PHE A 517 55.11 30.30 4.72
C PHE A 517 54.64 31.75 4.90
N VAL A 518 53.81 32.27 3.97
CA VAL A 518 53.28 33.64 4.06
C VAL A 518 51.95 33.69 4.83
N LEU A 519 51.18 32.59 4.81
CA LEU A 519 49.87 32.51 5.48
C LEU A 519 50.01 32.40 7.01
N THR A 520 51.06 31.75 7.50
CA THR A 520 51.29 31.49 8.93
C THR A 520 51.58 32.76 9.74
N PHE A 521 52.23 33.76 9.13
CA PHE A 521 52.55 35.02 9.83
C PHE A 521 51.33 35.95 9.95
N LEU A 522 50.43 35.95 8.95
CA LEU A 522 49.18 36.72 8.99
C LEU A 522 48.16 36.09 9.95
N LEU A 523 48.06 34.76 9.97
CA LEU A 523 47.17 34.02 10.87
C LEU A 523 47.53 34.19 12.35
N ALA A 524 48.82 34.29 12.71
CA ALA A 524 49.24 34.48 14.10
C ALA A 524 48.81 35.84 14.68
N SER A 525 48.84 36.91 13.87
CA SER A 525 48.40 38.25 14.29
C SER A 525 46.87 38.37 14.42
N LEU A 526 46.15 37.72 13.50
CA LEU A 526 44.67 37.61 13.53
C LEU A 526 44.19 36.74 14.70
N MET A 527 44.94 35.70 15.05
CA MET A 527 44.61 34.81 16.17
C MET A 527 44.78 35.52 17.52
N MET A 528 45.80 36.38 17.68
CA MET A 528 45.95 37.22 18.89
C MET A 528 44.83 38.24 19.06
N PHE A 529 44.40 38.89 17.98
CA PHE A 529 43.27 39.83 18.01
C PHE A 529 41.94 39.10 18.24
N ALA A 530 41.75 37.93 17.61
CA ALA A 530 40.60 37.07 17.83
C ALA A 530 40.55 36.53 19.26
N ILE A 531 41.68 36.22 19.90
CA ILE A 531 41.73 35.78 21.30
C ILE A 531 41.34 36.91 22.25
N ILE A 532 41.76 38.15 22.00
CA ILE A 532 41.38 39.31 22.84
C ILE A 532 39.89 39.65 22.66
N VAL A 533 39.37 39.61 21.43
CA VAL A 533 37.93 39.76 21.14
C VAL A 533 37.14 38.60 21.71
N PHE A 534 37.66 37.36 21.63
CA PHE A 534 37.05 36.17 22.24
C PHE A 534 37.06 36.26 23.76
N ILE A 535 38.10 36.78 24.41
CA ILE A 535 38.14 36.99 25.86
C ILE A 535 37.17 38.11 26.26
N ALA A 536 37.07 39.20 25.49
CA ALA A 536 36.09 40.26 25.74
C ALA A 536 34.64 39.77 25.53
N ILE A 537 34.39 38.96 24.50
CA ILE A 537 33.10 38.28 24.25
C ILE A 537 32.85 37.22 25.33
N PHE A 538 33.85 36.49 25.80
CA PHE A 538 33.75 35.45 26.82
C PHE A 538 33.48 36.05 28.20
N ILE A 539 34.05 37.22 28.52
CA ILE A 539 33.76 37.98 29.75
C ILE A 539 32.37 38.63 29.66
N LYS A 540 31.95 39.12 28.48
CA LYS A 540 30.60 39.67 28.24
C LYS A 540 29.52 38.57 28.18
N GLN A 541 29.85 37.37 27.71
CA GLN A 541 28.97 36.19 27.66
C GLN A 541 28.92 35.45 29.01
N ARG A 542 29.99 35.42 29.81
CA ARG A 542 29.95 34.91 31.20
C ARG A 542 29.06 35.76 32.11
N LYS A 543 28.90 37.05 31.83
CA LYS A 543 27.93 37.91 32.53
C LYS A 543 26.48 37.74 32.05
N LEU A 544 26.23 37.00 30.96
CA LEU A 544 24.90 36.84 30.36
C LEU A 544 24.45 35.38 30.19
N GLY A 545 25.25 34.40 30.62
CA GLY A 545 24.98 32.98 30.38
C GLY A 545 25.23 32.13 31.62
N ARG A 546 24.12 31.83 32.33
CA ARG A 546 23.87 30.81 33.38
C ARG A 546 23.30 31.42 34.66
N GLU A 547 22.03 31.80 34.63
CA GLU A 547 21.22 31.84 35.86
C GLU A 547 20.58 30.46 36.06
N LEU A 548 21.19 29.64 36.94
CA LEU A 548 20.46 28.55 37.63
C LEU A 548 19.72 29.19 38.80
N LYS A 549 18.38 29.22 38.77
CA LYS A 549 17.57 29.70 39.89
C LYS A 549 17.25 28.53 40.82
N ARG A 550 17.75 28.61 42.05
CA ARG A 550 17.41 27.71 43.16
C ARG A 550 16.31 28.35 43.99
N VAL A 551 15.28 27.58 44.32
CA VAL A 551 14.22 28.02 45.23
C VAL A 551 14.04 26.95 46.30
N GLU A 552 14.09 27.38 47.55
CA GLU A 552 13.78 26.55 48.72
C GLU A 552 12.26 26.56 48.96
N SER A 553 11.67 25.38 49.14
CA SER A 553 10.27 25.15 49.50
C SER A 553 10.21 24.11 50.63
N GLU A 554 9.06 23.97 51.30
CA GLU A 554 8.88 23.04 52.44
C GLU A 554 9.22 21.57 52.11
N ASP A 555 9.16 21.18 50.83
CA ASP A 555 9.41 19.81 50.34
C ASP A 555 10.84 19.56 49.80
N GLY A 556 11.74 20.54 49.90
CA GLY A 556 13.14 20.45 49.48
C GLY A 556 13.60 21.51 48.47
N THR A 557 14.89 21.50 48.11
CA THR A 557 15.49 22.46 47.18
C THR A 557 15.19 22.07 45.73
N TRP A 558 14.45 22.92 45.02
CA TRP A 558 14.17 22.73 43.60
C TRP A 558 15.17 23.48 42.73
N GLU A 559 15.80 22.78 41.79
CA GLU A 559 16.67 23.35 40.78
C GLU A 559 15.87 23.50 39.46
N LEU A 560 15.77 24.73 38.96
CA LEU A 560 15.09 25.03 37.70
C LEU A 560 16.09 25.52 36.65
N GLN A 561 16.01 24.94 35.47
CA GLN A 561 16.78 25.37 34.31
C GLN A 561 15.84 25.72 33.15
N PHE A 562 15.82 27.00 32.77
CA PHE A 562 15.17 27.47 31.55
C PHE A 562 16.16 27.46 30.39
N LEU A 563 15.74 26.92 29.24
CA LEU A 563 16.64 26.66 28.11
C LEU A 563 16.52 27.64 26.94
N ASN A 564 15.68 28.67 27.06
CA ASN A 564 15.61 29.77 26.08
C ASN A 564 15.50 31.14 26.79
N SER A 565 16.42 32.07 26.47
CA SER A 565 16.50 33.41 27.06
C SER A 565 15.29 34.31 26.76
N ARG A 566 14.47 33.98 25.74
CA ARG A 566 13.21 34.69 25.44
C ARG A 566 12.00 34.21 26.26
N ILE A 567 12.02 32.98 26.78
CA ILE A 567 10.97 32.39 27.65
C ILE A 567 11.28 32.64 29.15
N LEU A 568 12.49 33.12 29.43
CA LEU A 568 13.07 33.42 30.74
C LEU A 568 12.25 34.35 31.66
N ARG A 569 11.17 34.96 31.16
CA ARG A 569 10.34 35.94 31.89
C ARG A 569 8.88 35.51 32.09
N SER A 570 8.47 34.31 31.68
CA SER A 570 7.04 34.02 31.55
C SER A 570 6.43 32.98 32.51
N ILE A 571 7.20 32.13 33.21
CA ILE A 571 6.69 31.09 34.13
C ILE A 571 7.59 31.02 35.36
N THR A 572 7.05 30.83 36.58
CA THR A 572 7.85 30.66 37.82
C THR A 572 7.79 29.23 38.38
N ILE A 573 8.76 28.85 39.22
CA ILE A 573 8.74 27.56 39.95
C ILE A 573 7.47 27.45 40.80
N LYS A 574 7.07 28.56 41.45
CA LYS A 574 5.85 28.60 42.27
C LYS A 574 4.60 28.32 41.43
N ASP A 575 4.50 28.85 40.21
CA ASP A 575 3.39 28.53 39.29
C ASP A 575 3.34 27.03 38.97
N ILE A 576 4.50 26.39 38.76
CA ILE A 576 4.58 24.97 38.39
C ILE A 576 4.21 24.07 39.57
N VAL A 577 4.83 24.29 40.73
CA VAL A 577 4.58 23.46 41.92
C VAL A 577 3.14 23.65 42.42
N SER A 578 2.61 24.87 42.41
CA SER A 578 1.21 25.13 42.80
C SER A 578 0.17 24.56 41.83
N SER A 579 0.55 24.27 40.58
CA SER A 579 -0.33 23.65 39.58
C SER A 579 -0.55 22.15 39.78
N ILE A 580 0.32 21.47 40.53
CA ILE A 580 0.22 20.04 40.84
C ILE A 580 -0.80 19.84 41.98
N ARG A 581 -2.08 19.86 41.61
CA ARG A 581 -3.24 19.63 42.49
C ARG A 581 -4.28 18.82 41.73
N GLU A 582 -5.13 18.08 42.44
CA GLU A 582 -6.17 17.24 41.81
C GLU A 582 -7.10 18.04 40.89
N ASP A 583 -7.46 19.28 41.28
CA ASP A 583 -8.32 20.17 40.49
C ASP A 583 -7.78 20.53 39.10
N ASN A 584 -6.47 20.38 38.89
CA ASN A 584 -5.77 20.71 37.64
C ASN A 584 -5.40 19.46 36.81
N LEU A 585 -5.84 18.28 37.21
CA LEU A 585 -5.48 17.03 36.53
C LEU A 585 -6.11 16.96 35.12
N VAL A 586 -5.26 16.80 34.10
CA VAL A 586 -5.68 16.68 32.68
C VAL A 586 -5.74 15.23 32.24
N ALA A 587 -4.79 14.42 32.69
CA ALA A 587 -4.72 13.02 32.30
C ALA A 587 -4.00 12.18 33.37
N SER A 588 -4.58 11.03 33.70
CA SER A 588 -3.96 9.97 34.50
C SER A 588 -3.74 8.74 33.62
N GLY A 589 -2.49 8.31 33.46
CA GLY A 589 -2.16 7.10 32.69
C GLY A 589 -0.91 6.41 33.22
N ARG A 590 -0.57 5.25 32.63
CA ARG A 590 0.62 4.44 33.03
C ARG A 590 1.95 5.19 32.94
N SER A 591 1.99 6.34 32.27
CA SER A 591 3.19 7.17 32.07
C SER A 591 3.31 8.38 33.02
N GLY A 592 2.51 8.44 34.09
CA GLY A 592 2.52 9.52 35.09
C GLY A 592 1.32 10.46 35.00
N LEU A 593 1.22 11.39 35.95
CA LEU A 593 0.13 12.37 36.08
C LEU A 593 0.51 13.68 35.35
N SER A 594 -0.46 14.25 34.63
CA SER A 594 -0.27 15.51 33.89
C SER A 594 -1.27 16.56 34.35
N TYR A 595 -0.78 17.75 34.69
CA TYR A 595 -1.54 18.83 35.30
C TYR A 595 -1.52 20.10 34.43
N LYS A 596 -2.64 20.80 34.33
CA LYS A 596 -2.75 22.09 33.64
C LYS A 596 -2.32 23.21 34.58
N GLY A 597 -1.30 23.96 34.20
CA GLY A 597 -0.84 25.13 34.93
C GLY A 597 -1.05 26.41 34.14
N LYS A 598 -1.16 27.53 34.85
CA LYS A 598 -1.23 28.87 34.28
C LYS A 598 -0.21 29.75 34.97
N SER A 599 0.63 30.43 34.19
CA SER A 599 1.59 31.35 34.81
C SER A 599 0.94 32.66 35.23
N THR A 600 1.29 33.10 36.43
CA THR A 600 0.90 34.39 37.01
C THR A 600 1.53 35.59 36.30
N ILE A 601 2.68 35.44 35.65
CA ILE A 601 3.40 36.56 35.02
C ILE A 601 2.93 36.81 33.59
N SER A 602 2.72 35.74 32.81
CA SER A 602 2.44 35.85 31.37
C SER A 602 1.04 35.41 30.96
N ASN A 603 0.23 34.90 31.91
CA ASN A 603 -1.04 34.23 31.63
C ASN A 603 -0.96 33.03 30.68
N LYS A 604 0.24 32.56 30.31
CA LYS A 604 0.39 31.39 29.44
C LYS A 604 0.03 30.11 30.16
N LEU A 605 -0.68 29.23 29.46
CA LEU A 605 -0.98 27.88 29.90
C LEU A 605 0.21 26.95 29.61
N PHE A 606 0.44 26.00 30.50
CA PHE A 606 1.46 24.96 30.38
C PHE A 606 0.94 23.63 30.91
N LEU A 607 1.57 22.53 30.50
CA LEU A 607 1.28 21.20 30.99
C LEU A 607 2.48 20.71 31.83
N ALA A 608 2.26 20.48 33.13
CA ALA A 608 3.26 19.93 34.02
C ALA A 608 3.06 18.41 34.13
N LYS A 609 4.07 17.64 33.72
CA LYS A 609 4.07 16.18 33.84
C LYS A 609 5.06 15.74 34.91
N GLU A 610 4.55 15.01 35.89
CA GLU A 610 5.35 14.46 36.99
C GLU A 610 6.07 13.18 36.56
N VAL A 611 7.37 13.08 36.89
CA VAL A 611 8.22 11.93 36.60
C VAL A 611 9.09 11.58 37.82
N ALA A 612 9.59 10.34 37.85
CA ALA A 612 10.53 9.90 38.89
C ALA A 612 11.81 10.76 38.91
N ALA A 613 12.55 10.73 40.03
CA ALA A 613 13.75 11.53 40.25
C ALA A 613 14.74 11.45 39.07
N ILE A 614 15.05 12.61 38.48
CA ILE A 614 15.87 12.71 37.26
C ILE A 614 17.36 12.64 37.66
N SER A 615 18.08 11.63 37.17
CA SER A 615 19.53 11.49 37.41
C SER A 615 20.33 12.63 36.78
N LYS A 616 21.53 12.94 37.31
CA LYS A 616 22.39 14.01 36.75
C LYS A 616 22.87 13.72 35.32
N SER A 617 23.01 12.45 34.94
CA SER A 617 23.41 12.04 33.58
C SER A 617 22.27 12.24 32.57
N CYS A 618 21.04 11.81 32.91
CA CYS A 618 19.86 12.04 32.05
C CYS A 618 19.52 13.53 31.90
N TRP A 619 19.80 14.33 32.94
CA TRP A 619 19.59 15.78 32.89
C TRP A 619 20.35 16.46 31.75
N MET A 620 21.61 16.08 31.50
CA MET A 620 22.41 16.66 30.41
C MET A 620 21.89 16.25 29.03
N GLU A 621 21.46 15.00 28.86
CA GLU A 621 20.95 14.49 27.59
C GLU A 621 19.62 15.17 27.18
N TRP A 622 18.73 15.42 28.14
CA TRP A 622 17.44 16.06 27.84
C TRP A 622 17.53 17.56 27.63
N THR A 623 18.62 18.21 28.06
CA THR A 623 18.82 19.63 27.75
C THR A 623 18.95 19.90 26.25
N GLU A 624 19.41 18.93 25.45
CA GLU A 624 19.43 19.04 24.00
C GLU A 624 18.01 18.93 23.39
N LEU A 625 17.15 18.07 23.94
CA LEU A 625 15.75 17.93 23.51
C LEU A 625 14.91 19.18 23.81
N CYS A 626 15.29 19.98 24.80
CA CYS A 626 14.65 21.26 25.10
C CYS A 626 14.94 22.36 24.07
N LYS A 627 15.90 22.15 23.15
CA LYS A 627 16.21 23.09 22.06
C LYS A 627 15.33 22.87 20.83
N ILE A 628 14.60 21.76 20.76
CA ILE A 628 13.69 21.41 19.67
C ILE A 628 12.58 22.46 19.60
N ASN A 629 12.49 23.15 18.46
CA ASN A 629 11.48 24.18 18.23
C ASN A 629 10.92 24.02 16.82
N HIS A 630 9.80 23.32 16.72
CA HIS A 630 9.07 23.11 15.47
C HIS A 630 7.56 23.29 15.72
N SER A 631 6.81 23.69 14.68
CA SER A 631 5.36 23.94 14.79
C SER A 631 4.55 22.67 15.02
N ASN A 632 5.04 21.50 14.59
CA ASN A 632 4.35 20.21 14.67
C ASN A 632 4.96 19.27 15.74
N VAL A 633 5.77 19.80 16.67
CA VAL A 633 6.34 19.04 17.80
C VAL A 633 6.00 19.79 19.08
N VAL A 634 5.47 19.08 20.08
CA VAL A 634 5.12 19.67 21.37
C VAL A 634 6.40 20.12 22.09
N LYS A 635 6.52 21.41 22.37
CA LYS A 635 7.71 22.01 22.94
C LYS A 635 7.81 21.73 24.43
N LEU A 636 9.00 21.30 24.86
CA LEU A 636 9.39 21.24 26.25
C LEU A 636 9.92 22.62 26.68
N LEU A 637 9.17 23.31 27.52
CA LEU A 637 9.44 24.69 27.95
C LEU A 637 10.46 24.76 29.09
N ALA A 638 10.34 23.84 30.04
CA ALA A 638 11.21 23.81 31.22
C ALA A 638 11.30 22.40 31.83
N MET A 639 12.36 22.20 32.62
CA MET A 639 12.52 21.01 33.45
C MET A 639 12.84 21.45 34.88
N CYS A 640 12.14 20.87 35.85
CA CYS A 640 12.38 21.08 37.28
C CYS A 640 12.84 19.78 37.90
N ARG A 641 13.81 19.87 38.82
CA ARG A 641 14.31 18.70 39.55
C ARG A 641 14.39 18.99 41.04
N SER A 642 13.97 18.01 41.83
CA SER A 642 14.31 17.86 43.24
C SER A 642 15.03 16.52 43.47
N GLU A 643 15.45 16.25 44.70
CA GLU A 643 16.05 14.96 45.05
C GLU A 643 15.06 13.79 44.95
N LYS A 644 13.76 14.05 45.06
CA LYS A 644 12.71 13.02 45.13
C LYS A 644 11.87 12.91 43.84
N ALA A 645 11.79 13.96 43.04
CA ALA A 645 10.91 14.02 41.87
C ALA A 645 11.46 14.92 40.74
N GLY A 646 10.97 14.68 39.53
CA GLY A 646 11.19 15.54 38.37
C GLY A 646 9.88 16.04 37.80
N ILE A 647 9.87 17.26 37.25
CA ILE A 647 8.69 17.82 36.57
C ILE A 647 9.12 18.31 35.20
N LEU A 648 8.43 17.84 34.17
CA LEU A 648 8.60 18.26 32.78
C LEU A 648 7.47 19.23 32.42
N VAL A 649 7.82 20.41 31.95
CA VAL A 649 6.84 21.46 31.64
C VAL A 649 6.77 21.64 30.14
N TYR A 650 5.68 21.18 29.52
CA TYR A 650 5.41 21.33 28.10
C TYR A 650 4.52 22.54 27.82
N GLU A 651 4.51 23.01 26.58
CA GLU A 651 3.47 23.92 26.13
C GLU A 651 2.10 23.24 26.18
N TYR A 652 1.09 23.97 26.63
CA TYR A 652 -0.28 23.48 26.61
C TYR A 652 -0.88 23.78 25.24
N ILE A 653 -1.32 22.73 24.55
CA ILE A 653 -2.02 22.83 23.28
C ILE A 653 -3.47 22.42 23.53
N GLU A 654 -4.39 23.27 23.08
CA GLU A 654 -5.82 23.06 23.21
C GLU A 654 -6.31 22.23 21.99
N GLY A 655 -6.75 21.01 22.26
CA GLY A 655 -7.01 20.01 21.21
C GLY A 655 -7.37 18.65 21.76
N LYS A 656 -7.55 17.67 20.87
CA LYS A 656 -7.86 16.27 21.21
C LYS A 656 -6.76 15.33 20.73
N ASN A 657 -6.63 14.16 21.34
CA ASN A 657 -5.71 13.14 20.84
C ASN A 657 -6.26 12.55 19.53
N LEU A 658 -5.38 12.26 18.55
CA LEU A 658 -5.78 11.71 17.27
C LEU A 658 -6.55 10.38 17.44
N SER A 659 -6.15 9.54 18.41
CA SER A 659 -6.84 8.29 18.74
C SER A 659 -8.32 8.45 19.10
N GLU A 660 -8.74 9.63 19.57
CA GLU A 660 -10.13 9.89 19.97
C GLU A 660 -10.99 10.43 18.82
N ILE A 661 -10.35 10.95 17.76
CA ILE A 661 -11.04 11.67 16.68
C ILE A 661 -10.83 11.05 15.31
N VAL A 662 -9.93 10.05 15.17
CA VAL A 662 -9.52 9.50 13.87
C VAL A 662 -10.73 9.02 13.05
N GLN A 663 -11.69 8.35 13.67
CA GLN A 663 -12.92 7.85 13.03
C GLN A 663 -14.00 8.91 12.78
N GLY A 664 -13.73 10.20 13.00
CA GLY A 664 -14.73 11.28 12.92
C GLY A 664 -14.28 12.51 12.13
N ILE A 665 -13.13 12.44 11.44
CA ILE A 665 -12.55 13.58 10.72
C ILE A 665 -12.47 13.32 9.21
N SER A 666 -12.74 14.38 8.42
CA SER A 666 -12.71 14.37 6.95
C SER A 666 -11.32 14.05 6.38
N TRP A 667 -11.27 13.52 5.15
CA TRP A 667 -10.03 13.22 4.43
C TRP A 667 -9.02 14.39 4.42
N GLU A 668 -9.44 15.61 4.10
CA GLU A 668 -8.55 16.79 4.06
C GLU A 668 -7.85 17.02 5.42
N ARG A 669 -8.56 16.79 6.52
CA ARG A 669 -8.02 16.91 7.88
C ARG A 669 -7.04 15.78 8.19
N ARG A 670 -7.34 14.56 7.76
CA ARG A 670 -6.41 13.41 7.89
C ARG A 670 -5.11 13.64 7.11
N LEU A 671 -5.22 14.20 5.90
CA LEU A 671 -4.07 14.54 5.07
C LEU A 671 -3.23 15.67 5.67
N LYS A 672 -3.85 16.71 6.26
CA LYS A 672 -3.14 17.76 7.03
C LYS A 672 -2.40 17.18 8.23
N VAL A 673 -3.01 16.24 8.95
CA VAL A 673 -2.36 15.54 10.06
C VAL A 673 -1.12 14.78 9.59
N ALA A 674 -1.25 13.98 8.53
CA ALA A 674 -0.13 13.27 7.92
C ALA A 674 1.02 14.23 7.53
N PHE A 675 0.67 15.37 6.92
CA PHE A 675 1.61 16.40 6.52
C PHE A 675 2.36 17.02 7.71
N GLY A 676 1.64 17.35 8.79
CA GLY A 676 2.23 17.91 10.00
C GLY A 676 3.24 16.96 10.65
N ILE A 677 2.92 15.66 10.71
CA ILE A 677 3.82 14.64 11.26
C ILE A 677 5.04 14.40 10.36
N ALA A 678 4.86 14.36 9.03
CA ALA A 678 5.98 14.25 8.10
C ALA A 678 6.97 15.43 8.24
N ARG A 679 6.46 16.66 8.42
CA ARG A 679 7.30 17.85 8.69
C ARG A 679 8.02 17.76 10.03
N ALA A 680 7.36 17.24 11.06
CA ALA A 680 7.99 16.97 12.36
C ALA A 680 9.15 15.98 12.22
N LEU A 681 8.94 14.85 11.51
CA LEU A 681 10.00 13.86 11.27
C LEU A 681 11.17 14.44 10.47
N LYS A 682 10.89 15.21 9.41
CA LYS A 682 11.94 15.90 8.62
C LYS A 682 12.78 16.84 9.48
N TYR A 683 12.16 17.56 10.41
CA TYR A 683 12.88 18.43 11.34
C TYR A 683 13.75 17.62 12.32
N LEU A 684 13.19 16.57 12.91
CA LEU A 684 13.88 15.75 13.92
C LEU A 684 15.01 14.91 13.33
N HIS A 685 14.84 14.38 12.12
CA HIS A 685 15.84 13.56 11.45
C HIS A 685 16.94 14.39 10.77
N CYS A 686 16.58 15.48 10.10
CA CYS A 686 17.54 16.20 9.24
C CYS A 686 18.08 17.49 9.84
N HIS A 687 17.37 18.14 10.78
CA HIS A 687 17.76 19.46 11.31
C HIS A 687 18.28 19.40 12.74
N CYS A 688 18.04 18.31 13.46
CA CYS A 688 18.61 18.09 14.79
C CYS A 688 19.96 17.37 14.65
N SER A 689 21.00 17.84 15.35
CA SER A 689 22.31 17.19 15.42
C SER A 689 22.71 17.01 16.90
N PRO A 690 22.72 15.77 17.43
CA PRO A 690 22.43 14.52 16.74
C PRO A 690 20.95 14.37 16.35
N CYS A 691 20.67 13.50 15.37
CA CYS A 691 19.32 13.16 14.95
C CYS A 691 18.49 12.63 16.13
N VAL A 692 17.23 13.07 16.22
CA VAL A 692 16.32 12.69 17.30
C VAL A 692 15.32 11.65 16.81
N MET A 693 15.40 10.43 17.35
CA MET A 693 14.46 9.35 17.04
C MET A 693 13.21 9.47 17.90
N VAL A 694 12.03 9.36 17.29
CA VAL A 694 10.74 9.40 18.00
C VAL A 694 10.45 8.08 18.69
N GLY A 695 10.86 6.99 18.05
CA GLY A 695 10.76 5.60 18.49
C GLY A 695 9.42 4.96 18.14
N GLU A 696 8.34 5.45 18.75
CA GLU A 696 7.01 4.88 18.52
C GLU A 696 6.02 5.99 18.16
N ILE A 697 5.53 5.96 16.93
CA ILE A 697 4.55 6.90 16.38
C ILE A 697 3.17 6.25 16.47
N THR A 698 2.34 6.74 17.39
CA THR A 698 0.96 6.25 17.56
C THR A 698 -0.02 7.41 17.61
N PRO A 699 -1.30 7.20 17.28
CA PRO A 699 -2.32 8.23 17.39
C PRO A 699 -2.46 8.86 18.79
N ARG A 700 -2.04 8.15 19.86
CA ARG A 700 -2.07 8.68 21.24
C ARG A 700 -0.99 9.73 21.53
N LYS A 701 0.10 9.74 20.74
CA LYS A 701 1.18 10.73 20.86
C LYS A 701 0.96 11.95 19.97
N ILE A 702 -0.11 11.97 19.18
CA ILE A 702 -0.41 13.05 18.26
C ILE A 702 -1.61 13.82 18.82
N MET A 703 -1.40 15.09 19.14
CA MET A 703 -2.49 15.99 19.48
C MET A 703 -2.88 16.80 18.25
N VAL A 704 -4.16 16.95 17.99
CA VAL A 704 -4.68 17.80 16.92
C VAL A 704 -5.36 19.00 17.56
N ASP A 705 -4.85 20.19 17.26
CA ASP A 705 -5.38 21.44 17.81
C ASP A 705 -6.67 21.91 17.11
N GLU A 706 -7.25 23.00 17.59
CA GLU A 706 -8.45 23.61 17.00
C GLU A 706 -8.27 24.09 15.56
N LYS A 707 -7.03 24.35 15.13
CA LYS A 707 -6.68 24.74 13.76
C LYS A 707 -6.44 23.54 12.85
N ASN A 708 -6.63 22.33 13.37
CA ASN A 708 -6.38 21.05 12.69
C ASN A 708 -4.90 20.76 12.40
N GLU A 709 -3.98 21.41 13.12
CA GLU A 709 -2.55 21.12 13.04
C GLU A 709 -2.20 19.96 13.98
N ALA A 710 -1.36 19.05 13.49
CA ALA A 710 -0.88 17.92 14.28
C ALA A 710 0.40 18.27 15.03
N HIS A 711 0.44 17.89 16.31
CA HIS A 711 1.53 18.14 17.23
C HIS A 711 2.01 16.83 17.85
N LEU A 712 3.23 16.42 17.50
CA LEU A 712 3.84 15.17 17.95
C LEU A 712 4.47 15.33 19.34
N ARG A 713 4.12 14.44 20.28
CA ARG A 713 4.72 14.35 21.61
C ARG A 713 5.91 13.39 21.58
N LEU A 714 7.09 13.91 21.91
CA LEU A 714 8.32 13.11 22.02
C LEU A 714 8.38 12.34 23.34
N SER A 715 8.99 11.15 23.29
CA SER A 715 9.32 10.37 24.47
C SER A 715 10.77 10.65 24.87
N LEU A 716 11.05 10.84 26.16
CA LEU A 716 12.40 11.18 26.63
C LEU A 716 13.23 9.90 26.85
N PRO A 717 14.46 9.81 26.30
CA PRO A 717 15.35 8.67 26.49
C PRO A 717 15.70 8.46 27.96
N GLY A 718 15.66 7.23 28.46
CA GLY A 718 16.11 6.90 29.83
C GLY A 718 15.13 7.22 30.97
N ILE A 719 13.93 7.77 30.70
CA ILE A 719 12.83 7.69 31.67
C ILE A 719 12.25 6.29 31.58
N ASN A 720 12.71 5.40 32.46
CA ASN A 720 12.00 4.16 32.78
C ASN A 720 10.64 4.50 33.40
N LEU A 721 9.66 4.85 32.57
CA LEU A 721 8.24 4.66 32.86
C LEU A 721 7.81 3.32 32.27
N CYS A 722 8.56 2.27 32.61
CA CYS A 722 8.18 0.86 32.59
C CYS A 722 9.38 0.05 33.08
N SER A 723 9.33 -0.36 34.35
CA SER A 723 10.30 -1.25 35.01
C SER A 723 10.28 -2.69 34.49
N ASP A 724 9.65 -2.95 33.34
CA ASP A 724 9.55 -4.26 32.73
C ASP A 724 9.95 -4.18 31.26
N ASN A 725 11.08 -4.81 30.93
CA ASN A 725 11.56 -5.11 29.57
C ASN A 725 10.54 -5.91 28.71
N LYS A 726 9.31 -6.14 29.20
CA LYS A 726 8.21 -6.82 28.51
C LYS A 726 7.26 -5.88 27.76
N CYS A 727 7.21 -4.57 28.07
CA CYS A 727 6.18 -3.68 27.51
C CYS A 727 6.57 -3.00 26.19
N PHE A 728 7.86 -2.79 25.93
CA PHE A 728 8.35 -2.17 24.68
C PHE A 728 8.35 -3.13 23.47
N ASN A 729 8.42 -4.44 23.72
CA ASN A 729 8.42 -5.46 22.65
C ASN A 729 7.03 -5.81 22.10
N SER A 730 5.95 -5.20 22.62
CA SER A 730 4.57 -5.57 22.29
C SER A 730 3.78 -4.52 21.50
N SER A 731 4.37 -3.37 21.14
CA SER A 731 3.65 -2.38 20.33
C SER A 731 3.60 -2.80 18.85
N ALA A 732 2.40 -2.78 18.27
CA ALA A 732 2.17 -3.09 16.87
C ALA A 732 2.77 -2.04 15.92
N TYR A 733 3.08 -0.84 16.43
CA TYR A 733 3.62 0.29 15.64
C TYR A 733 5.14 0.31 15.54
N VAL A 734 5.82 -0.65 16.17
CA VAL A 734 7.29 -0.77 16.13
C VAL A 734 7.71 -1.68 14.98
N ALA A 735 8.70 -1.22 14.20
CA ALA A 735 9.22 -1.96 13.07
C ALA A 735 9.82 -3.33 13.48
N PRO A 736 9.66 -4.38 12.65
CA PRO A 736 10.09 -5.73 12.99
C PRO A 736 11.57 -5.82 13.37
N GLU A 737 12.45 -5.12 12.65
CA GLU A 737 13.89 -5.14 12.90
C GLU A 737 14.28 -4.47 14.23
N THR A 738 13.47 -3.52 14.69
CA THR A 738 13.70 -2.77 15.94
C THR A 738 13.40 -3.63 17.17
N ARG A 739 12.51 -4.62 17.05
CA ARG A 739 12.21 -5.58 18.12
C ARG A 739 13.40 -6.49 18.45
N GLY A 740 14.26 -6.75 17.46
CA GLY A 740 15.48 -7.56 17.63
C GLY A 740 16.69 -6.74 18.09
N SER A 741 16.94 -5.59 17.46
CA SER A 741 18.13 -4.76 17.71
C SER A 741 18.03 -3.90 18.99
N LYS A 742 16.79 -3.60 19.43
CA LYS A 742 16.46 -2.65 20.53
C LYS A 742 16.97 -1.22 20.30
N ALA A 743 17.35 -0.87 19.07
CA ALA A 743 17.83 0.45 18.68
C ALA A 743 16.89 1.07 17.66
N PHE A 744 16.30 2.21 18.00
CA PHE A 744 15.46 2.98 17.08
C PHE A 744 16.34 3.71 16.05
N THR A 745 15.90 3.66 14.80
CA THR A 745 16.53 4.32 13.65
C THR A 745 15.53 5.21 12.94
N GLU A 746 16.00 6.09 12.07
CA GLU A 746 15.12 6.92 11.22
C GLU A 746 14.14 6.03 10.44
N LYS A 747 14.62 4.92 9.87
CA LYS A 747 13.79 3.97 9.10
C LYS A 747 12.74 3.25 9.96
N SER A 748 12.98 3.10 11.26
CA SER A 748 11.98 2.57 12.19
C SER A 748 10.85 3.57 12.48
N ASP A 749 11.18 4.87 12.56
CA ASP A 749 10.18 5.95 12.67
C ASP A 749 9.33 6.04 11.40
N ILE A 750 9.95 5.92 10.22
CA ILE A 750 9.24 5.92 8.93
C ILE A 750 8.24 4.75 8.84
N TYR A 751 8.61 3.57 9.33
CA TYR A 751 7.69 2.44 9.39
C TYR A 751 6.48 2.72 10.29
N GLY A 752 6.70 3.30 11.47
CA GLY A 752 5.61 3.71 12.36
C GLY A 752 4.70 4.77 11.72
N PHE A 753 5.26 5.69 10.95
CA PHE A 753 4.51 6.65 10.15
C PHE A 753 3.67 5.97 9.05
N GLY A 754 4.20 4.95 8.38
CA GLY A 754 3.46 4.16 7.40
C GLY A 754 2.22 3.48 7.99
N LEU A 755 2.34 2.90 9.19
CA LEU A 755 1.20 2.32 9.90
C LEU A 755 0.16 3.39 10.29
N LEU A 756 0.61 4.58 10.72
CA LEU A 756 -0.29 5.70 10.97
C LEU A 756 -1.06 6.13 9.71
N LEU A 757 -0.41 6.14 8.54
CA LEU A 757 -1.09 6.45 7.28
C LEU A 757 -2.16 5.41 6.93
N ILE A 758 -1.87 4.13 7.12
CA ILE A 758 -2.86 3.05 6.91
C ILE A 758 -4.06 3.25 7.83
N GLU A 759 -3.85 3.57 9.11
CA GLU A 759 -4.95 3.84 10.05
C GLU A 759 -5.72 5.12 9.69
N LEU A 760 -5.05 6.18 9.24
CA LEU A 760 -5.71 7.39 8.74
C LEU A 760 -6.56 7.11 7.49
N LEU A 761 -6.14 6.20 6.61
CA LEU A 761 -6.88 5.86 5.38
C LEU A 761 -8.06 4.94 5.65
N THR A 762 -7.88 3.97 6.54
CA THR A 762 -8.79 2.82 6.70
C THR A 762 -9.64 2.91 7.97
N GLY A 763 -9.24 3.72 8.94
CA GLY A 763 -9.87 3.80 10.27
C GLY A 763 -9.57 2.60 11.17
N LYS A 764 -8.77 1.64 10.68
CA LYS A 764 -8.42 0.40 11.37
C LYS A 764 -7.07 0.52 12.07
N SER A 765 -7.02 0.11 13.33
CA SER A 765 -5.81 0.04 14.12
C SER A 765 -5.05 -1.26 13.81
N PRO A 766 -3.70 -1.26 13.79
CA PRO A 766 -2.87 -2.47 13.67
C PRO A 766 -3.08 -3.51 14.78
N VAL A 767 -3.80 -3.14 15.84
CA VAL A 767 -4.14 -4.02 16.99
C VAL A 767 -5.54 -4.64 16.83
N ASP A 768 -6.33 -4.21 15.84
CA ASP A 768 -7.67 -4.72 15.63
C ASP A 768 -7.64 -6.20 15.21
N PRO A 769 -8.53 -7.06 15.71
CA PRO A 769 -8.55 -8.48 15.36
C PRO A 769 -9.15 -8.78 13.97
N GLU A 770 -9.69 -7.78 13.26
CA GLU A 770 -10.48 -7.94 12.03
C GLU A 770 -9.65 -7.80 10.72
N HIS A 771 -8.56 -8.55 10.59
CA HIS A 771 -7.70 -8.55 9.39
C HIS A 771 -7.87 -9.79 8.49
N GLY A 772 -8.82 -10.68 8.81
CA GLY A 772 -9.10 -11.88 8.01
C GLY A 772 -7.93 -12.87 7.98
N ALA A 773 -7.71 -13.52 6.82
CA ALA A 773 -6.70 -14.56 6.61
C ALA A 773 -5.26 -14.03 6.37
N HIS A 774 -5.02 -12.73 6.47
CA HIS A 774 -3.73 -12.11 6.19
C HIS A 774 -2.93 -11.90 7.48
N ASN A 775 -1.61 -12.13 7.45
CA ASN A 775 -0.70 -12.10 8.61
C ASN A 775 -0.46 -10.68 9.22
N GLY A 776 -1.44 -9.77 9.15
CA GLY A 776 -1.40 -8.43 9.75
C GLY A 776 -1.94 -7.33 8.82
N ILE A 777 -2.10 -6.11 9.37
CA ILE A 777 -2.67 -4.96 8.68
C ILE A 777 -1.91 -4.55 7.41
N ILE A 778 -0.59 -4.76 7.37
CA ILE A 778 0.24 -4.40 6.21
C ILE A 778 -0.01 -5.33 5.03
N GLU A 779 -0.05 -6.64 5.25
CA GLU A 779 -0.30 -7.61 4.18
C GLU A 779 -1.73 -7.53 3.66
N TRP A 780 -2.67 -7.26 4.58
CA TRP A 780 -4.04 -6.92 4.20
C TRP A 780 -4.08 -5.65 3.33
N ALA A 781 -3.38 -4.58 3.73
CA ALA A 781 -3.32 -3.34 2.95
C ALA A 781 -2.64 -3.53 1.57
N ARG A 782 -1.60 -4.36 1.46
CA ARG A 782 -0.94 -4.71 0.19
C ARG A 782 -1.87 -5.48 -0.76
N TYR A 783 -2.61 -6.44 -0.22
CA TYR A 783 -3.64 -7.17 -0.96
C TYR A 783 -4.75 -6.23 -1.42
N CYS A 784 -5.29 -5.42 -0.51
CA CYS A 784 -6.38 -4.49 -0.85
C CYS A 784 -5.97 -3.40 -1.85
N TYR A 785 -4.73 -2.92 -1.80
CA TYR A 785 -4.21 -1.97 -2.77
C TYR A 785 -4.10 -2.57 -4.18
N SER A 786 -3.82 -3.87 -4.29
CA SER A 786 -3.66 -4.57 -5.58
C SER A 786 -5.00 -5.06 -6.16
N ASP A 787 -5.85 -5.64 -5.31
CA ASP A 787 -6.95 -6.50 -5.76
C ASP A 787 -8.33 -6.07 -5.24
N CYS A 788 -8.43 -5.10 -4.32
CA CYS A 788 -9.72 -4.63 -3.80
C CYS A 788 -10.13 -3.29 -4.40
N HIS A 789 -11.44 -3.08 -4.55
CA HIS A 789 -12.00 -1.77 -4.84
C HIS A 789 -11.72 -0.79 -3.69
N LEU A 790 -11.44 0.48 -4.01
CA LEU A 790 -11.16 1.57 -3.06
C LEU A 790 -12.19 1.64 -1.92
N GLU A 791 -13.46 1.48 -2.26
CA GLU A 791 -14.58 1.53 -1.33
C GLU A 791 -14.59 0.39 -0.31
N MET A 792 -13.77 -0.65 -0.47
CA MET A 792 -13.73 -1.78 0.48
C MET A 792 -12.82 -1.50 1.67
N TRP A 793 -11.72 -0.76 1.48
CA TRP A 793 -10.69 -0.60 2.51
C TRP A 793 -10.60 0.81 3.10
N VAL A 794 -11.14 1.82 2.44
CA VAL A 794 -11.19 3.20 2.98
C VAL A 794 -12.10 3.28 4.22
N ASP A 795 -11.86 4.24 5.10
CA ASP A 795 -12.70 4.53 6.27
C ASP A 795 -14.12 4.97 5.86
N SER A 796 -15.15 4.49 6.56
CA SER A 796 -16.56 4.77 6.23
C SER A 796 -16.94 6.26 6.32
N THR A 797 -16.27 7.05 7.15
CA THR A 797 -16.50 8.51 7.22
C THR A 797 -15.95 9.26 6.02
N ILE A 798 -14.97 8.69 5.31
CA ILE A 798 -14.50 9.19 4.01
C ILE A 798 -15.51 8.78 2.92
N LYS A 799 -16.08 7.57 2.99
CA LYS A 799 -17.09 7.03 2.04
C LYS A 799 -18.40 7.81 2.04
N ASN A 800 -18.90 8.20 3.21
CA ASN A 800 -20.21 8.83 3.36
C ASN A 800 -20.31 10.27 2.77
N ASN A 801 -19.19 10.83 2.30
CA ASN A 801 -19.14 12.09 1.55
C ASN A 801 -18.99 11.78 0.04
N GLN A 802 -20.03 11.22 -0.58
CA GLN A 802 -20.01 10.67 -1.94
C GLN A 802 -19.46 11.61 -3.03
N GLY A 803 -19.61 12.94 -2.89
CA GLY A 803 -19.03 13.91 -3.83
C GLY A 803 -17.51 14.08 -3.74
N LEU A 804 -16.91 13.85 -2.57
CA LEU A 804 -15.46 14.03 -2.33
C LEU A 804 -14.63 12.76 -2.66
N MET A 805 -15.22 11.57 -2.59
CA MET A 805 -14.54 10.32 -2.93
C MET A 805 -14.16 10.26 -4.42
N ILE A 806 -15.03 10.75 -5.30
CA ILE A 806 -14.77 10.81 -6.76
C ILE A 806 -13.63 11.79 -7.08
N ASP A 807 -13.60 12.94 -6.40
CA ASP A 807 -12.62 14.01 -6.67
C ASP A 807 -11.23 13.74 -6.05
N CYS A 808 -11.18 13.06 -4.88
CA CYS A 808 -9.93 12.84 -4.14
C CYS A 808 -9.44 11.37 -4.16
N GLN A 809 -10.04 10.50 -4.99
CA GLN A 809 -9.66 9.09 -5.15
C GLN A 809 -8.16 8.90 -5.42
N ASN A 810 -7.58 9.72 -6.31
CA ASN A 810 -6.15 9.65 -6.62
C ASN A 810 -5.29 9.95 -5.39
N GLN A 811 -5.67 10.94 -4.57
CA GLN A 811 -4.93 11.29 -3.36
C GLN A 811 -4.94 10.15 -2.34
N ILE A 812 -6.09 9.49 -2.17
CA ILE A 812 -6.27 8.38 -1.24
C ILE A 812 -5.41 7.18 -1.68
N VAL A 813 -5.43 6.86 -2.98
CA VAL A 813 -4.63 5.76 -3.56
C VAL A 813 -3.13 6.07 -3.48
N GLU A 814 -2.69 7.27 -3.87
CA GLU A 814 -1.28 7.67 -3.78
C GLU A 814 -0.79 7.70 -2.33
N THR A 815 -1.63 8.13 -1.37
CA THR A 815 -1.28 8.10 0.06
C THR A 815 -1.19 6.66 0.57
N MET A 816 -2.03 5.74 0.10
CA MET A 816 -1.91 4.31 0.43
C MET A 816 -0.61 3.73 -0.14
N ASN A 817 -0.24 4.06 -1.38
CA ASN A 817 1.03 3.65 -1.97
C ASN A 817 2.23 4.13 -1.13
N LEU A 818 2.23 5.41 -0.71
CA LEU A 818 3.25 5.95 0.19
C LEU A 818 3.29 5.19 1.51
N ALA A 819 2.13 4.85 2.09
CA ALA A 819 2.05 4.08 3.31
C ALA A 819 2.72 2.69 3.16
N LEU A 820 2.47 2.00 2.04
CA LEU A 820 3.06 0.69 1.74
C LEU A 820 4.57 0.73 1.48
N GLN A 821 5.08 1.83 0.92
CA GLN A 821 6.53 2.09 0.80
C GLN A 821 7.15 2.34 2.18
N CYS A 822 6.49 3.10 3.05
CA CYS A 822 6.93 3.32 4.42
C CYS A 822 6.98 2.02 5.23
N THR A 823 6.05 1.08 4.98
CA THR A 823 6.00 -0.23 5.63
C THR A 823 6.69 -1.34 4.83
N ALA A 824 7.70 -1.01 4.02
CA ALA A 824 8.51 -2.02 3.34
C ALA A 824 9.24 -2.94 4.34
N GLY A 825 9.31 -4.24 4.01
CA GLY A 825 9.97 -5.24 4.85
C GLY A 825 11.47 -4.96 5.03
N ASP A 826 12.13 -4.51 3.96
CA ASP A 826 13.51 -4.02 4.00
C ASP A 826 13.55 -2.54 4.47
N PRO A 827 14.21 -2.22 5.60
CA PRO A 827 14.37 -0.84 6.07
C PRO A 827 15.06 0.10 5.06
N ALA A 828 15.93 -0.42 4.18
CA ALA A 828 16.62 0.39 3.18
C ALA A 828 15.68 0.90 2.08
N ALA A 829 14.62 0.13 1.77
CA ALA A 829 13.62 0.46 0.77
C ALA A 829 12.58 1.50 1.23
N ARG A 830 12.55 1.84 2.54
CA ARG A 830 11.63 2.84 3.07
C ARG A 830 12.14 4.25 2.74
N PRO A 831 11.26 5.21 2.39
CA PRO A 831 11.67 6.58 2.09
C PRO A 831 12.30 7.29 3.30
N CYS A 832 13.03 8.38 3.07
CA CYS A 832 13.49 9.25 4.17
C CYS A 832 12.42 10.32 4.51
N ALA A 833 12.55 10.99 5.68
CA ALA A 833 11.56 11.98 6.10
C ALA A 833 11.46 13.20 5.15
N VAL A 834 12.52 13.51 4.39
CA VAL A 834 12.49 14.55 3.35
C VAL A 834 11.60 14.13 2.18
N GLU A 835 11.73 12.90 1.72
CA GLU A 835 10.91 12.32 0.65
C GLU A 835 9.45 12.22 1.07
N LEU A 836 9.15 11.85 2.33
CA LEU A 836 7.77 11.82 2.84
C LEU A 836 7.05 13.16 2.62
N VAL A 837 7.71 14.26 2.98
CA VAL A 837 7.15 15.61 2.81
C VAL A 837 6.97 15.94 1.33
N LYS A 838 7.98 15.65 0.48
CA LYS A 838 7.90 15.90 -0.97
C LYS A 838 6.76 15.12 -1.63
N THR A 839 6.62 13.83 -1.32
CA THR A 839 5.57 12.97 -1.88
C THR A 839 4.20 13.44 -1.44
N LEU A 840 4.00 13.77 -0.16
CA LEU A 840 2.73 14.34 0.31
C LEU A 840 2.43 15.72 -0.31
N GLU A 841 3.45 16.56 -0.56
CA GLU A 841 3.26 17.83 -1.29
C GLU A 841 2.80 17.59 -2.73
N SER A 842 3.34 16.56 -3.39
CA SER A 842 2.92 16.17 -4.74
C SER A 842 1.47 15.70 -4.79
N ILE A 843 1.08 14.86 -3.83
CA ILE A 843 -0.29 14.33 -3.68
C ILE A 843 -1.31 15.46 -3.54
N VAL A 844 -0.97 16.53 -2.80
CA VAL A 844 -1.85 17.69 -2.62
C VAL A 844 -1.91 18.57 -3.88
N ARG A 845 -0.86 18.59 -4.72
CA ARG A 845 -0.78 19.44 -5.93
C ARG A 845 -1.44 18.81 -7.17
N SER A 846 -1.64 17.50 -7.22
CA SER A 846 -2.07 16.77 -8.42
C SER A 846 -3.59 16.80 -8.71
N SER A 847 -4.43 17.41 -7.87
CA SER A 847 -5.90 17.42 -8.08
C SER A 847 -6.62 18.59 -7.36
N SER A 848 -7.70 19.09 -7.98
CA SER A 848 -8.50 20.25 -7.54
C SER A 848 -9.55 19.91 -6.46
N CYS A 849 -9.18 19.26 -5.37
CA CYS A 849 -10.05 19.09 -4.18
C CYS A 849 -10.09 20.35 -3.29
N VAL A 850 -10.18 21.55 -3.87
CA VAL A 850 -10.34 22.79 -3.10
C VAL A 850 -11.76 23.29 -3.32
N SER A 851 -12.64 22.98 -2.36
CA SER A 851 -13.85 23.78 -2.19
C SER A 851 -13.42 25.23 -1.96
N SER A 852 -14.09 26.16 -2.63
CA SER A 852 -13.82 27.59 -2.62
C SER A 852 -13.92 28.18 -1.20
N SER A 853 -12.85 28.10 -0.41
CA SER A 853 -12.54 29.04 0.68
C SER A 853 -11.10 28.86 1.18
N GLY A 854 -10.17 29.56 0.53
CA GLY A 854 -9.03 30.18 1.20
C GLY A 854 -7.86 29.29 1.68
N PHE A 855 -7.12 28.65 0.76
CA PHE A 855 -5.70 28.39 0.98
C PHE A 855 -4.86 29.38 0.17
N LYS A 856 -4.49 30.51 0.80
CA LYS A 856 -3.41 31.36 0.29
C LYS A 856 -2.08 30.78 0.78
N LEU A 857 -1.31 30.21 -0.15
CA LEU A 857 0.13 30.01 0.01
C LEU A 857 0.78 31.38 0.23
N PHE A 858 1.11 31.72 1.47
CA PHE A 858 1.89 32.91 1.77
C PHE A 858 3.38 32.63 1.55
N GLY A 859 3.88 33.17 0.43
CA GLY A 859 5.12 33.95 0.35
C GLY A 859 6.42 33.31 0.81
N VAL A 860 7.18 32.77 -0.14
CA VAL A 860 8.64 32.84 -0.13
C VAL A 860 9.01 34.18 -0.77
N SER A 861 9.49 35.13 0.03
CA SER A 861 10.28 36.26 -0.47
C SER A 861 11.75 35.85 -0.46
N MET A 862 12.45 36.27 -1.53
CA MET A 862 13.90 36.13 -1.77
C MET A 862 14.79 36.28 -0.53
#